data_AF-A0A1T4P247-F1
#
_entry.id   AF-A0A1T4P247-F1
#
_cell.length_a   1.000
_cell.length_b   1.000
_cell.length_c   1.000
_cell.angle_alpha   90.00
_cell.angle_beta   90.00
_cell.angle_gamma   90.00
#
_symmetry.space_group_name_H-M   'P 1'
#
loop_
_entity.id
_entity.type
_entity.pdbx_description
1 polymer ?
#
loop_
_entity_poly.entity_id
_entity_poly.type
_entity_poly.pdbx_seq_one_letter_code
_entity_poly.pdbx_strand_id
1 'polypeptide(L)'
;MNINFRDKKTIGLMVAAGILILLTIAIVAIFFLFPTKKIEIPDFTNKTKIDVDAWVVENDLTTDQVLFNYEFNESIIKDQVTSQSIVGGETLKKDDVLTITLSNGPDPDLIVTLPDFKDMTHDQIEAWFLENKFTDVTYEYIPDPKIKKDYFIKSNITEKEVRRSTPVLISISVGTESVGIEVTMPDFKDYTKANIQAWGKTNNITVTFKEEASETIASGKVISQDPKAGATTKTGGKITVTMSTGKGTAAVKFDGKTKKDVDAWAKTNNIKISYEETYDNKIANGTVISNTPNSGNMKSGATMTVKLSIGKPIIENYTNKSKDSFNAHIDSLNKKSANLKVTVTEVDSDKTPGTIIEQIINSKTVSSATTVDTGTTITIKVARLKSVNVESKAGASYDDFKKYVEGLGMKVGSKGTDRYSDYTSGYIVSNDTGSKTVGTSINYVLSRGKYDPDVSTFDGKSTADAKAIIDTANGIGAGWSITFSAPEQNTSVKSGLTFGCTKGSKTVTCKVSKGSPITVELKENMSETDFINYIKGLGLTASKVGSEYSETVGNGNIIRNQTGSNFWPGQTIEYVTSKGNDPANAKATFPNYSLSTLNGSTLDETKSKVKTALSPFANISFVTESTTTEDPRPNFMVLEISIAANTPDVLISTQVTVKILVKE
;
A
#
# COMPACT_ATOMS: atom_id res chain seq x y z
N MET A 1 97.94 12.27 54.86
CA MET A 1 97.33 12.14 56.21
C MET A 1 98.36 11.45 57.10
N ASN A 2 98.89 12.13 58.12
CA ASN A 2 99.88 11.53 59.05
C ASN A 2 99.13 10.62 60.03
N ILE A 3 99.03 9.33 59.71
CA ILE A 3 98.36 8.35 60.57
C ILE A 3 99.37 7.85 61.61
N ASN A 4 99.07 8.01 62.89
CA ASN A 4 99.92 7.56 63.98
C ASN A 4 99.69 6.07 64.28
N PHE A 5 100.59 5.21 63.82
CA PHE A 5 100.49 3.74 63.90
C PHE A 5 100.74 3.14 65.30
N ARG A 6 100.92 3.96 66.35
CA ARG A 6 101.16 3.49 67.73
C ARG A 6 99.97 3.68 68.69
N ASP A 7 98.88 4.33 68.25
CA ASP A 7 97.70 4.51 69.09
C ASP A 7 96.82 3.24 69.10
N LYS A 8 96.57 2.71 70.31
CA LYS A 8 95.78 1.50 70.55
C LYS A 8 94.35 1.61 70.01
N LYS A 9 93.75 2.81 69.98
CA LYS A 9 92.41 3.02 69.39
C LYS A 9 92.45 2.94 67.86
N THR A 10 93.50 3.46 67.23
CA THR A 10 93.69 3.41 65.77
C THR A 10 94.05 2.00 65.29
N ILE A 11 94.81 1.23 66.07
CA ILE A 11 95.09 -0.19 65.83
C ILE A 11 93.81 -1.03 65.95
N GLY A 12 92.98 -0.79 66.98
CA GLY A 12 91.69 -1.47 67.13
C GLY A 12 90.73 -1.22 65.96
N LEU A 13 90.67 0.02 65.45
CA LEU A 13 89.86 0.37 64.28
C LEU A 13 90.38 -0.26 62.98
N MET A 14 91.71 -0.33 62.78
CA MET A 14 92.30 -0.98 61.61
C MET A 14 92.13 -2.50 61.62
N VAL A 15 92.18 -3.14 62.79
CA VAL A 15 91.93 -4.59 62.94
C VAL A 15 90.44 -4.90 62.73
N ALA A 16 89.52 -4.08 63.26
CA ALA A 16 88.09 -4.22 63.02
C ALA A 16 87.72 -3.99 61.54
N ALA A 17 88.31 -2.98 60.88
CA ALA A 17 88.14 -2.75 59.45
C ALA A 17 88.74 -3.89 58.61
N GLY A 18 89.91 -4.42 59.00
CA GLY A 18 90.53 -5.57 58.33
C GLY A 18 89.72 -6.86 58.46
N ILE A 19 89.12 -7.13 59.63
CA ILE A 19 88.23 -8.28 59.85
C ILE A 19 86.91 -8.12 59.08
N LEU A 20 86.36 -6.90 59.00
CA LEU A 20 85.15 -6.63 58.20
C LEU A 20 85.43 -6.75 56.70
N ILE A 21 86.61 -6.34 56.23
CA ILE A 21 87.06 -6.51 54.85
C ILE A 21 87.33 -8.00 54.56
N LEU A 22 87.90 -8.76 55.48
CA LEU A 22 88.10 -10.21 55.32
C LEU A 22 86.79 -11.00 55.38
N LEU A 23 85.83 -10.61 56.22
CA LEU A 23 84.49 -11.22 56.26
C LEU A 23 83.67 -10.87 55.02
N THR A 24 83.77 -9.64 54.50
CA THR A 24 83.11 -9.27 53.24
C THR A 24 83.78 -9.93 52.04
N ILE A 25 85.11 -10.03 52.00
CA ILE A 25 85.83 -10.80 50.96
C ILE A 25 85.52 -12.30 51.09
N ALA A 26 85.38 -12.86 52.29
CA ALA A 26 85.00 -14.25 52.48
C ALA A 26 83.53 -14.52 52.11
N ILE A 27 82.60 -13.60 52.41
CA ILE A 27 81.19 -13.72 52.00
C ILE A 27 81.05 -13.53 50.49
N VAL A 28 81.78 -12.58 49.88
CA VAL A 28 81.83 -12.40 48.42
C VAL A 28 82.53 -13.59 47.75
N ALA A 29 83.62 -14.11 48.33
CA ALA A 29 84.29 -15.31 47.85
C ALA A 29 83.40 -16.54 47.97
N ILE A 30 82.63 -16.71 49.06
CA ILE A 30 81.63 -17.78 49.21
C ILE A 30 80.48 -17.60 48.19
N PHE A 31 80.06 -16.36 47.91
CA PHE A 31 79.08 -16.07 46.86
C PHE A 31 79.61 -16.31 45.44
N PHE A 32 80.94 -16.24 45.24
CA PHE A 32 81.63 -16.56 43.97
C PHE A 32 82.19 -18.00 43.88
N LEU A 33 82.28 -18.75 44.98
CA LEU A 33 82.85 -20.12 45.04
C LEU A 33 81.81 -21.23 44.87
N PHE A 34 80.51 -20.90 44.84
CA PHE A 34 79.48 -21.87 44.46
C PHE A 34 79.21 -21.78 42.95
N PRO A 35 79.53 -22.81 42.15
CA PRO A 35 79.19 -22.81 40.73
C PRO A 35 77.66 -22.75 40.58
N THR A 36 77.17 -21.76 39.85
CA THR A 36 75.75 -21.70 39.46
C THR A 36 75.40 -23.00 38.72
N LYS A 37 74.36 -23.72 39.18
CA LYS A 37 73.83 -24.92 38.49
C LYS A 37 73.60 -24.54 37.03
N LYS A 38 74.38 -25.12 36.12
CA LYS A 38 74.19 -24.93 34.68
C LYS A 38 72.93 -25.69 34.29
N ILE A 39 71.94 -24.99 33.75
CA ILE A 39 70.67 -25.56 33.32
C ILE A 39 70.74 -25.70 31.81
N GLU A 40 70.97 -26.92 31.32
CA GLU A 40 70.92 -27.24 29.89
C GLU A 40 69.47 -27.39 29.45
N ILE A 41 69.12 -26.72 28.35
CA ILE A 41 67.76 -26.68 27.81
C ILE A 41 67.56 -27.90 26.90
N PRO A 42 66.62 -28.81 27.19
CA PRO A 42 66.25 -29.88 26.27
C PRO A 42 65.66 -29.35 24.97
N ASP A 43 65.71 -30.16 23.91
CA ASP A 43 64.85 -29.94 22.75
C ASP A 43 63.43 -30.37 23.11
N PHE A 44 62.56 -29.39 23.27
CA PHE A 44 61.16 -29.56 23.58
C PHE A 44 60.28 -29.67 22.33
N THR A 45 60.83 -29.57 21.13
CA THR A 45 60.03 -29.70 19.89
C THR A 45 59.25 -31.02 19.90
N ASN A 46 57.94 -30.97 19.62
CA ASN A 46 57.00 -32.09 19.71
C ASN A 46 56.81 -32.71 21.12
N LYS A 47 57.45 -32.16 22.15
CA LYS A 47 57.11 -32.46 23.55
C LYS A 47 55.82 -31.76 23.95
N THR A 48 55.24 -32.22 25.04
CA THR A 48 54.03 -31.63 25.60
C THR A 48 54.39 -30.51 26.57
N LYS A 49 53.45 -29.61 26.83
CA LYS A 49 53.59 -28.63 27.91
C LYS A 49 53.92 -29.29 29.25
N ILE A 50 53.39 -30.49 29.51
CA ILE A 50 53.65 -31.25 30.74
C ILE A 50 55.15 -31.60 30.85
N ASP A 51 55.79 -31.99 29.76
CA ASP A 51 57.22 -32.30 29.74
C ASP A 51 58.07 -31.07 30.04
N VAL A 52 57.67 -29.92 29.50
CA VAL A 52 58.32 -28.63 29.76
C VAL A 52 58.13 -28.23 31.23
N ASP A 53 56.90 -28.30 31.74
CA ASP A 53 56.57 -27.96 33.13
C ASP A 53 57.34 -28.86 34.10
N ALA A 54 57.47 -30.16 33.81
CA ALA A 54 58.24 -31.10 34.62
C ALA A 54 59.73 -30.71 34.67
N TRP A 55 60.31 -30.35 33.53
CA TRP A 55 61.69 -29.87 33.47
C TRP A 55 61.89 -28.53 34.18
N VAL A 56 60.91 -27.61 34.09
CA VAL A 56 60.93 -26.32 34.81
C VAL A 56 60.97 -26.55 36.32
N VAL A 57 60.15 -27.48 36.82
CA VAL A 57 60.13 -27.87 38.24
C VAL A 57 61.45 -28.55 38.65
N GLU A 58 61.97 -29.48 37.86
CA GLU A 58 63.23 -30.18 38.12
C GLU A 58 64.44 -29.24 38.21
N ASN A 59 64.36 -28.09 37.53
CA ASN A 59 65.42 -27.10 37.48
C ASN A 59 65.17 -25.87 38.37
N ASP A 60 64.14 -25.90 39.21
CA ASP A 60 63.79 -24.81 40.14
C ASP A 60 63.62 -23.44 39.44
N LEU A 61 63.09 -23.45 38.21
CA LEU A 61 62.90 -22.25 37.39
C LEU A 61 61.61 -21.51 37.78
N THR A 62 61.66 -20.17 37.75
CA THR A 62 60.49 -19.32 38.06
C THR A 62 59.73 -18.89 36.79
N THR A 63 58.50 -18.39 36.97
CA THR A 63 57.63 -17.92 35.87
C THR A 63 58.21 -16.76 35.07
N ASP A 64 59.23 -16.08 35.57
CA ASP A 64 59.89 -14.98 34.87
C ASP A 64 60.97 -15.48 33.89
N GLN A 65 61.43 -16.73 34.04
CA GLN A 65 62.47 -17.34 33.21
C GLN A 65 61.92 -18.22 32.08
N VAL A 66 60.65 -18.62 32.15
CA VAL A 66 60.00 -19.44 31.12
C VAL A 66 58.62 -18.87 30.77
N LEU A 67 58.45 -18.48 29.51
CA LEU A 67 57.22 -17.88 28.98
C LEU A 67 56.55 -18.86 28.00
N PHE A 68 55.23 -19.03 28.10
CA PHE A 68 54.47 -19.82 27.13
C PHE A 68 53.70 -18.91 26.17
N ASN A 69 53.88 -19.12 24.87
CA ASN A 69 53.07 -18.52 23.81
C ASN A 69 52.21 -19.60 23.14
N TYR A 70 51.10 -19.22 22.50
CA TYR A 70 50.21 -20.14 21.82
C TYR A 70 49.86 -19.65 20.42
N GLU A 71 49.96 -20.54 19.43
CA GLU A 71 49.65 -20.26 18.02
C GLU A 71 48.85 -21.40 17.40
N PHE A 72 47.93 -21.11 16.47
CA PHE A 72 47.21 -22.16 15.74
C PHE A 72 48.16 -22.89 14.79
N ASN A 73 48.07 -24.21 14.79
CA ASN A 73 48.86 -25.05 13.91
C ASN A 73 47.98 -26.17 13.35
N GLU A 74 47.94 -26.30 12.03
CA GLU A 74 47.08 -27.26 11.35
C GLU A 74 47.50 -28.72 11.57
N SER A 75 48.75 -28.98 11.93
CA SER A 75 49.31 -30.35 12.00
C SER A 75 49.65 -30.80 13.42
N ILE A 76 50.02 -29.86 14.30
CA ILE A 76 50.46 -30.13 15.66
C ILE A 76 49.25 -30.01 16.59
N ILE A 77 48.99 -31.05 17.38
CA ILE A 77 47.87 -31.07 18.34
C ILE A 77 48.08 -30.04 19.45
N LYS A 78 46.97 -29.62 20.08
CA LYS A 78 47.00 -28.62 21.16
C LYS A 78 47.97 -29.02 22.28
N ASP A 79 48.64 -28.02 22.86
CA ASP A 79 49.58 -28.13 23.99
C ASP A 79 50.88 -28.92 23.68
N GLN A 80 51.17 -29.19 22.41
CA GLN A 80 52.49 -29.60 21.96
C GLN A 80 53.33 -28.38 21.54
N VAL A 81 54.63 -28.44 21.84
CA VAL A 81 55.59 -27.39 21.50
C VAL A 81 55.83 -27.38 19.99
N THR A 82 55.55 -26.23 19.37
CA THR A 82 55.83 -25.96 17.96
C THR A 82 57.22 -25.36 17.76
N SER A 83 57.69 -24.56 18.72
CA SER A 83 59.01 -23.96 18.71
C SER A 83 59.44 -23.51 20.10
N GLN A 84 60.74 -23.33 20.29
CA GLN A 84 61.35 -22.74 21.47
C GLN A 84 62.31 -21.62 21.05
N SER A 85 62.41 -20.57 21.86
CA SER A 85 63.24 -19.40 21.52
C SER A 85 64.74 -19.62 21.69
N ILE A 86 65.15 -20.60 22.50
CA ILE A 86 66.54 -20.98 22.73
C ILE A 86 66.70 -22.43 22.30
N VAL A 87 67.71 -22.73 21.48
CA VAL A 87 67.88 -24.05 20.86
C VAL A 87 68.24 -25.11 21.91
N GLY A 88 67.75 -26.34 21.72
CA GLY A 88 68.08 -27.47 22.60
C GLY A 88 69.59 -27.72 22.64
N GLY A 89 70.12 -28.00 23.84
CA GLY A 89 71.53 -28.17 24.14
C GLY A 89 72.25 -26.89 24.60
N GLU A 90 71.62 -25.72 24.49
CA GLU A 90 72.18 -24.49 25.05
C GLU A 90 71.93 -24.36 26.56
N THR A 91 72.69 -23.49 27.23
CA THR A 91 72.57 -23.22 28.67
C THR A 91 71.68 -22.00 28.92
N LEU A 92 70.65 -22.14 29.76
CA LEU A 92 69.81 -21.04 30.22
C LEU A 92 70.58 -20.18 31.23
N LYS A 93 70.82 -18.90 30.91
CA LYS A 93 71.48 -17.95 31.84
C LYS A 93 70.44 -17.31 32.76
N LYS A 94 70.94 -16.66 33.82
CA LYS A 94 70.11 -16.04 34.88
C LYS A 94 69.07 -15.04 34.36
N ASP A 95 69.41 -14.26 33.34
CA ASP A 95 68.56 -13.19 32.79
C ASP A 95 67.88 -13.59 31.46
N ASP A 96 68.12 -14.83 30.99
CA ASP A 96 67.50 -15.33 29.76
C ASP A 96 66.04 -15.73 30.04
N VAL A 97 65.17 -15.53 29.06
CA VAL A 97 63.77 -15.97 29.09
C VAL A 97 63.56 -17.00 27.98
N LEU A 98 63.34 -18.26 28.37
CA LEU A 98 62.97 -19.33 27.44
C LEU A 98 61.49 -19.17 27.08
N THR A 99 61.20 -18.76 25.84
CA THR A 99 59.84 -18.74 25.31
C THR A 99 59.55 -20.07 24.61
N ILE A 100 58.51 -20.76 25.06
CA ILE A 100 57.99 -21.98 24.48
C ILE A 100 56.70 -21.65 23.75
N THR A 101 56.67 -21.82 22.43
CA THR A 101 55.45 -21.69 21.64
C THR A 101 54.75 -23.04 21.55
N LEU A 102 53.51 -23.08 21.99
CA LEU A 102 52.63 -24.24 22.00
C LEU A 102 51.60 -24.12 20.88
N SER A 103 51.16 -25.24 20.34
CA SER A 103 50.07 -25.29 19.39
C SER A 103 48.73 -25.10 20.10
N ASN A 104 47.82 -24.34 19.50
CA ASN A 104 46.39 -24.30 19.83
C ASN A 104 45.57 -25.35 19.04
N GLY A 105 46.22 -26.15 18.21
CA GLY A 105 45.59 -27.00 17.21
C GLY A 105 45.13 -26.21 15.97
N PRO A 106 44.34 -26.85 15.09
CA PRO A 106 43.79 -26.23 13.88
C PRO A 106 42.90 -25.03 14.19
N ASP A 107 42.85 -24.05 13.29
CA ASP A 107 42.04 -22.84 13.49
C ASP A 107 40.54 -23.18 13.51
N PRO A 108 39.82 -22.98 14.63
CA PRO A 108 38.39 -23.28 14.75
C PRO A 108 37.49 -22.27 14.00
N ASP A 109 37.99 -21.08 13.70
CA ASP A 109 37.22 -20.00 13.06
C ASP A 109 37.34 -20.01 11.52
N LEU A 110 38.13 -20.94 10.94
CA LEU A 110 38.23 -21.13 9.50
C LEU A 110 36.86 -21.51 8.91
N ILE A 111 36.45 -20.80 7.85
CA ILE A 111 35.21 -21.05 7.11
C ILE A 111 35.45 -22.17 6.10
N VAL A 112 34.56 -23.18 6.11
CA VAL A 112 34.58 -24.35 5.23
C VAL A 112 33.23 -24.48 4.54
N THR A 113 33.24 -24.85 3.25
CA THR A 113 32.03 -25.11 2.47
C THR A 113 31.53 -26.54 2.70
N LEU A 114 30.26 -26.71 3.06
CA LEU A 114 29.63 -28.02 3.28
C LEU A 114 29.24 -28.69 1.94
N PRO A 115 29.45 -30.02 1.79
CA PRO A 115 28.96 -30.78 0.64
C PRO A 115 27.45 -31.07 0.77
N ASP A 116 26.85 -31.59 -0.30
CA ASP A 116 25.48 -32.14 -0.24
C ASP A 116 25.53 -33.55 0.37
N PHE A 117 24.92 -33.71 1.56
CA PHE A 117 24.93 -34.96 2.32
C PHE A 117 23.86 -35.97 1.90
N LYS A 118 22.94 -35.61 0.99
CA LYS A 118 21.69 -36.35 0.70
C LYS A 118 21.87 -37.86 0.47
N ASP A 119 22.95 -38.26 -0.20
CA ASP A 119 23.23 -39.66 -0.55
C ASP A 119 24.44 -40.24 0.19
N MET A 120 24.98 -39.51 1.17
CA MET A 120 26.14 -39.93 1.95
C MET A 120 25.72 -40.81 3.14
N THR A 121 26.54 -41.82 3.43
CA THR A 121 26.43 -42.60 4.66
C THR A 121 27.02 -41.82 5.84
N HIS A 122 26.65 -42.20 7.06
CA HIS A 122 27.25 -41.63 8.27
C HIS A 122 28.79 -41.71 8.22
N ASP A 123 29.38 -42.84 7.86
CA ASP A 123 30.84 -42.99 7.82
C ASP A 123 31.50 -41.99 6.85
N GLN A 124 30.87 -41.73 5.70
CA GLN A 124 31.37 -40.74 4.73
C GLN A 124 31.26 -39.32 5.27
N ILE A 125 30.16 -39.00 5.95
CA ILE A 125 29.93 -37.69 6.57
C ILE A 125 30.93 -37.46 7.70
N GLU A 126 31.12 -38.47 8.54
CA GLU A 126 32.05 -38.45 9.67
C GLU A 126 33.50 -38.27 9.21
N ALA A 127 33.92 -39.04 8.21
CA ALA A 127 35.24 -38.89 7.60
C ALA A 127 35.45 -37.47 7.04
N TRP A 128 34.45 -36.92 6.35
CA TRP A 128 34.52 -35.58 5.79
C TRP A 128 34.70 -34.52 6.88
N PHE A 129 33.90 -34.59 7.96
CA PHE A 129 34.02 -33.65 9.07
C PHE A 129 35.36 -33.76 9.82
N LEU A 130 35.89 -34.97 9.96
CA LEU A 130 37.20 -35.21 10.56
C LEU A 130 38.34 -34.65 9.70
N GLU A 131 38.31 -34.90 8.39
CA GLU A 131 39.29 -34.38 7.42
C GLU A 131 39.28 -32.84 7.40
N ASN A 132 38.09 -32.25 7.50
CA ASN A 132 37.91 -30.80 7.55
C ASN A 132 38.06 -30.20 8.96
N LYS A 133 38.39 -31.02 9.96
CA LYS A 133 38.75 -30.64 11.34
C LYS A 133 37.65 -29.86 12.07
N PHE A 134 36.39 -30.22 11.83
CA PHE A 134 35.27 -29.69 12.59
C PHE A 134 35.31 -30.18 14.03
N THR A 135 35.05 -29.29 14.98
CA THR A 135 35.23 -29.57 16.41
C THR A 135 33.93 -29.91 17.13
N ASP A 136 32.78 -29.59 16.53
CA ASP A 136 31.46 -29.79 17.16
C ASP A 136 30.41 -30.35 16.19
N VAL A 137 30.61 -31.59 15.79
CA VAL A 137 29.62 -32.36 15.01
C VAL A 137 28.97 -33.37 15.93
N THR A 138 27.65 -33.40 15.96
CA THR A 138 26.83 -34.32 16.74
C THR A 138 25.91 -35.09 15.82
N TYR A 139 25.63 -36.34 16.17
CA TYR A 139 24.76 -37.21 15.40
C TYR A 139 23.53 -37.57 16.24
N GLU A 140 22.36 -37.43 15.66
CA GLU A 140 21.12 -38.00 16.18
C GLU A 140 20.63 -39.13 15.27
N TYR A 141 20.01 -40.13 15.88
CA TYR A 141 19.58 -41.34 15.20
C TYR A 141 18.05 -41.41 15.20
N ILE A 142 17.45 -41.40 14.01
CA ILE A 142 16.00 -41.28 13.84
C ILE A 142 15.47 -42.48 13.06
N PRO A 143 14.40 -43.14 13.54
CA PRO A 143 13.69 -44.14 12.74
C PRO A 143 13.05 -43.49 11.52
N ASP A 144 13.46 -43.90 10.32
CA ASP A 144 12.86 -43.46 9.06
C ASP A 144 12.61 -44.69 8.16
N PRO A 145 11.34 -45.00 7.83
CA PRO A 145 11.02 -46.15 6.98
C PRO A 145 11.32 -45.94 5.49
N LYS A 146 11.61 -44.71 5.06
CA LYS A 146 11.88 -44.35 3.67
C LYS A 146 13.37 -44.25 3.37
N ILE A 147 14.16 -43.88 4.36
CA ILE A 147 15.61 -43.70 4.21
C ILE A 147 16.33 -44.94 4.74
N LYS A 148 17.21 -45.53 3.93
CA LYS A 148 17.99 -46.71 4.30
C LYS A 148 18.78 -46.45 5.59
N LYS A 149 18.91 -47.47 6.43
CA LYS A 149 19.77 -47.44 7.62
C LYS A 149 21.17 -46.89 7.27
N ASP A 150 21.70 -46.04 8.15
CA ASP A 150 22.99 -45.35 8.10
C ASP A 150 23.11 -44.20 7.09
N TYR A 151 22.02 -43.77 6.45
CA TYR A 151 22.01 -42.63 5.51
C TYR A 151 21.54 -41.33 6.18
N PHE A 152 22.01 -40.21 5.62
CA PHE A 152 21.60 -38.86 6.00
C PHE A 152 20.09 -38.64 5.87
N ILE A 153 19.51 -37.93 6.85
CA ILE A 153 18.12 -37.42 6.81
C ILE A 153 18.13 -35.90 6.64
N LYS A 154 18.82 -35.19 7.53
CA LYS A 154 18.86 -33.72 7.57
C LYS A 154 20.00 -33.19 8.43
N SER A 155 20.28 -31.91 8.30
CA SER A 155 21.17 -31.14 9.19
C SER A 155 20.42 -29.95 9.80
N ASN A 156 20.85 -29.46 10.96
CA ASN A 156 20.39 -28.17 11.50
C ASN A 156 20.94 -26.96 10.73
N ILE A 157 22.00 -27.14 9.93
CA ILE A 157 22.62 -26.07 9.16
C ILE A 157 21.94 -25.93 7.79
N THR A 158 21.56 -24.71 7.44
CA THR A 158 20.98 -24.36 6.12
C THR A 158 21.96 -23.61 5.22
N GLU A 159 23.01 -23.04 5.81
CA GLU A 159 24.05 -22.26 5.13
C GLU A 159 25.09 -23.17 4.49
N LYS A 160 25.63 -22.77 3.33
CA LYS A 160 26.67 -23.55 2.63
C LYS A 160 28.06 -23.36 3.21
N GLU A 161 28.32 -22.24 3.87
CA GLU A 161 29.62 -21.87 4.41
C GLU A 161 29.51 -21.70 5.91
N VAL A 162 30.28 -22.47 6.68
CA VAL A 162 30.25 -22.45 8.14
C VAL A 162 31.65 -22.51 8.73
N ARG A 163 31.83 -22.01 9.95
CA ARG A 163 33.10 -22.16 10.68
C ARG A 163 33.27 -23.60 11.16
N ARG A 164 34.51 -24.07 11.29
CA ARG A 164 34.82 -25.40 11.88
C ARG A 164 34.27 -25.58 13.30
N SER A 165 34.11 -24.48 14.04
CA SER A 165 33.51 -24.47 15.38
C SER A 165 31.99 -24.41 15.40
N THR A 166 31.32 -24.27 14.26
CA THR A 166 29.85 -24.20 14.20
C THR A 166 29.27 -25.53 14.70
N PRO A 167 28.35 -25.54 15.69
CA PRO A 167 27.70 -26.76 16.14
C PRO A 167 26.81 -27.35 15.05
N VAL A 168 27.20 -28.49 14.52
CA VAL A 168 26.45 -29.23 13.49
C VAL A 168 25.75 -30.42 14.13
N LEU A 169 24.45 -30.52 13.92
CA LEU A 169 23.65 -31.70 14.22
C LEU A 169 23.28 -32.38 12.90
N ILE A 170 23.68 -33.63 12.74
CA ILE A 170 23.35 -34.49 11.60
C ILE A 170 22.37 -35.58 12.06
N SER A 171 21.21 -35.66 11.42
CA SER A 171 20.25 -36.73 11.64
C SER A 171 20.54 -37.89 10.69
N ILE A 172 20.76 -39.09 11.23
CA ILE A 172 21.03 -40.34 10.49
C ILE A 172 19.86 -41.31 10.65
N SER A 173 19.45 -41.98 9.57
CA SER A 173 18.41 -43.01 9.61
C SER A 173 18.91 -44.29 10.26
N VAL A 174 18.08 -44.89 11.12
CA VAL A 174 18.33 -46.23 11.68
C VAL A 174 17.39 -47.31 11.13
N GLY A 175 16.59 -46.99 10.11
CA GLY A 175 15.57 -47.89 9.59
C GLY A 175 14.46 -48.21 10.61
N THR A 176 13.73 -49.30 10.40
CA THR A 176 12.50 -49.64 11.14
C THR A 176 12.67 -50.62 12.31
N GLU A 177 13.85 -51.22 12.50
CA GLU A 177 14.00 -52.45 13.28
C GLU A 177 14.73 -52.32 14.64
N SER A 178 14.99 -51.12 15.16
CA SER A 178 15.90 -50.96 16.31
C SER A 178 15.44 -50.00 17.42
N VAL A 179 14.13 -49.85 17.63
CA VAL A 179 13.57 -48.91 18.62
C VAL A 179 13.09 -49.64 19.89
N GLY A 180 13.46 -49.12 21.06
CA GLY A 180 12.92 -49.57 22.36
C GLY A 180 13.68 -50.68 23.09
N ILE A 181 14.85 -51.09 22.59
CA ILE A 181 15.73 -52.07 23.25
C ILE A 181 16.47 -51.39 24.40
N GLU A 182 16.57 -52.03 25.57
CA GLU A 182 17.31 -51.47 26.71
C GLU A 182 18.82 -51.55 26.50
N VAL A 183 19.51 -50.47 26.82
CA VAL A 183 20.97 -50.30 26.73
C VAL A 183 21.47 -49.76 28.07
N THR A 184 22.46 -50.42 28.67
CA THR A 184 23.08 -49.97 29.93
C THR A 184 24.13 -48.89 29.67
N MET A 185 24.12 -47.83 30.48
CA MET A 185 25.05 -46.70 30.39
C MET A 185 26.46 -47.07 30.90
N PRO A 186 27.52 -46.93 30.08
CA PRO A 186 28.90 -46.96 30.55
C PRO A 186 29.23 -45.75 31.44
N ASP A 187 30.35 -45.84 32.16
CA ASP A 187 30.97 -44.66 32.78
C ASP A 187 31.85 -43.94 31.75
N PHE A 188 31.47 -42.72 31.37
CA PHE A 188 32.16 -41.93 30.36
C PHE A 188 33.29 -41.05 30.89
N LYS A 189 33.62 -41.08 32.19
CA LYS A 189 34.67 -40.22 32.78
C LYS A 189 35.98 -40.19 31.98
N ASP A 190 36.39 -41.34 31.46
CA ASP A 190 37.64 -41.48 30.71
C ASP A 190 37.48 -41.42 29.18
N TYR A 191 36.23 -41.39 28.70
CA TYR A 191 35.94 -41.39 27.28
C TYR A 191 36.18 -40.00 26.68
N THR A 192 36.68 -39.98 25.44
CA THR A 192 36.71 -38.77 24.62
C THR A 192 35.32 -38.51 24.02
N LYS A 193 35.06 -37.27 23.59
CA LYS A 193 33.82 -36.92 22.86
C LYS A 193 33.56 -37.89 21.69
N ALA A 194 34.60 -38.19 20.90
CA ALA A 194 34.52 -39.13 19.78
C ALA A 194 34.14 -40.56 20.22
N ASN A 195 34.74 -41.06 21.32
CA ASN A 195 34.40 -42.39 21.84
C ASN A 195 32.94 -42.48 22.29
N ILE A 196 32.42 -41.41 22.91
CA ILE A 196 31.02 -41.36 23.38
C ILE A 196 30.06 -41.30 22.17
N GLN A 197 30.43 -40.58 21.12
CA GLN A 197 29.66 -40.53 19.87
C GLN A 197 29.61 -41.89 19.17
N ALA A 198 30.75 -42.57 19.05
CA ALA A 198 30.81 -43.93 18.51
C ALA A 198 29.98 -44.92 19.33
N TRP A 199 29.95 -44.77 20.66
CA TRP A 199 29.08 -45.56 21.53
C TRP A 199 27.60 -45.26 21.27
N GLY A 200 27.22 -43.97 21.13
CA GLY A 200 25.86 -43.56 20.78
C GLY A 200 25.39 -44.16 19.46
N LYS A 201 26.24 -44.10 18.42
CA LYS A 201 26.04 -44.74 17.11
C LYS A 201 25.73 -46.22 17.22
N THR A 202 26.63 -46.96 17.87
CA THR A 202 26.54 -48.42 18.01
C THR A 202 25.26 -48.85 18.71
N ASN A 203 24.79 -48.03 19.66
CA ASN A 203 23.62 -48.33 20.48
C ASN A 203 22.35 -47.58 20.04
N ASN A 204 22.34 -46.90 18.89
CA ASN A 204 21.19 -46.11 18.43
C ASN A 204 20.72 -45.09 19.51
N ILE A 205 21.64 -44.34 20.11
CA ILE A 205 21.36 -43.36 21.16
C ILE A 205 21.89 -41.99 20.73
N THR A 206 21.04 -40.97 20.85
CA THR A 206 21.43 -39.58 20.58
C THR A 206 22.21 -39.03 21.77
N VAL A 207 23.40 -38.49 21.53
CA VAL A 207 24.24 -37.88 22.57
C VAL A 207 24.24 -36.37 22.41
N THR A 208 23.78 -35.65 23.44
CA THR A 208 23.86 -34.19 23.52
C THR A 208 25.04 -33.80 24.40
N PHE A 209 25.94 -32.97 23.89
CA PHE A 209 27.07 -32.46 24.67
C PHE A 209 26.76 -31.07 25.22
N LYS A 210 27.15 -30.83 26.47
CA LYS A 210 27.24 -29.51 27.10
C LYS A 210 28.68 -29.25 27.49
N GLU A 211 29.05 -27.99 27.62
CA GLU A 211 30.39 -27.59 28.05
C GLU A 211 30.32 -26.68 29.27
N GLU A 212 31.13 -26.97 30.27
CA GLU A 212 31.26 -26.15 31.49
C GLU A 212 32.74 -25.98 31.86
N ALA A 213 33.05 -24.90 32.58
CA ALA A 213 34.37 -24.74 33.19
C ALA A 213 34.45 -25.58 34.47
N SER A 214 35.61 -26.16 34.73
CA SER A 214 35.86 -26.94 35.95
C SER A 214 37.24 -26.63 36.51
N GLU A 215 37.30 -26.33 37.81
CA GLU A 215 38.56 -26.09 38.52
C GLU A 215 39.38 -27.38 38.70
N THR A 216 38.74 -28.56 38.64
CA THR A 216 39.36 -29.84 39.00
C THR A 216 39.38 -30.87 37.87
N ILE A 217 38.51 -30.74 36.86
CA ILE A 217 38.43 -31.67 35.73
C ILE A 217 39.14 -31.07 34.52
N ALA A 218 40.13 -31.78 33.99
CA ALA A 218 40.89 -31.36 32.82
C ALA A 218 40.01 -31.14 31.58
N SER A 219 40.41 -30.22 30.70
CA SER A 219 39.70 -29.95 29.44
C SER A 219 39.54 -31.22 28.60
N GLY A 220 38.37 -31.43 28.01
CA GLY A 220 38.06 -32.58 27.16
C GLY A 220 37.63 -33.85 27.93
N LYS A 221 37.54 -33.81 29.26
CA LYS A 221 37.02 -34.91 30.10
C LYS A 221 35.57 -34.67 30.51
N VAL A 222 34.86 -35.74 30.85
CA VAL A 222 33.46 -35.67 31.27
C VAL A 222 33.34 -35.19 32.72
N ILE A 223 32.57 -34.12 32.94
CA ILE A 223 32.16 -33.64 34.26
C ILE A 223 30.99 -34.48 34.77
N SER A 224 29.97 -34.67 33.93
CA SER A 224 28.74 -35.38 34.30
C SER A 224 28.08 -36.03 33.08
N GLN A 225 27.30 -37.08 33.32
CA GLN A 225 26.45 -37.72 32.32
C GLN A 225 25.06 -37.98 32.89
N ASP A 226 24.06 -37.95 32.02
CA ASP A 226 22.67 -38.27 32.33
C ASP A 226 22.06 -39.10 31.18
N PRO A 227 21.59 -40.34 31.42
CA PRO A 227 21.56 -41.06 32.70
C PRO A 227 22.93 -41.40 33.29
N LYS A 228 22.99 -41.56 34.61
CA LYS A 228 24.22 -41.94 35.35
C LYS A 228 24.73 -43.31 34.91
N ALA A 229 26.03 -43.56 35.09
CA ALA A 229 26.64 -44.85 34.81
C ALA A 229 25.88 -46.01 35.50
N GLY A 230 25.67 -47.11 34.78
CA GLY A 230 24.91 -48.28 35.22
C GLY A 230 23.39 -48.17 35.08
N ALA A 231 22.82 -46.98 34.82
CA ALA A 231 21.40 -46.85 34.50
C ALA A 231 21.08 -47.41 33.10
N THR A 232 19.81 -47.70 32.84
CA THR A 232 19.34 -48.13 31.51
C THR A 232 18.70 -46.98 30.73
N THR A 233 18.94 -46.95 29.44
CA THR A 233 18.22 -46.12 28.46
C THR A 233 17.70 -47.01 27.33
N LYS A 234 16.84 -46.48 26.46
CA LYS A 234 16.29 -47.24 25.32
C LYS A 234 16.93 -46.79 24.01
N THR A 235 17.09 -47.71 23.07
CA THR A 235 17.45 -47.37 21.69
C THR A 235 16.41 -46.41 21.09
N GLY A 236 16.88 -45.39 20.37
CA GLY A 236 16.13 -44.18 19.98
C GLY A 236 16.07 -43.09 21.06
N GLY A 237 16.62 -43.35 22.27
CA GLY A 237 16.66 -42.41 23.38
C GLY A 237 17.73 -41.32 23.25
N LYS A 238 17.75 -40.39 24.20
CA LYS A 238 18.71 -39.29 24.27
C LYS A 238 19.45 -39.31 25.61
N ILE A 239 20.73 -38.93 25.59
CA ILE A 239 21.55 -38.72 26.79
C ILE A 239 22.20 -37.34 26.72
N THR A 240 22.56 -36.80 27.88
CA THR A 240 23.35 -35.56 27.99
C THR A 240 24.68 -35.85 28.65
N VAL A 241 25.77 -35.34 28.06
CA VAL A 241 27.13 -35.42 28.63
C VAL A 241 27.70 -34.01 28.74
N THR A 242 28.08 -33.62 29.94
CA THR A 242 28.74 -32.34 30.21
C THR A 242 30.25 -32.54 30.19
N MET A 243 30.92 -31.90 29.25
CA MET A 243 32.38 -31.91 29.07
C MET A 243 33.02 -30.72 29.78
N SER A 244 34.20 -30.93 30.36
CA SER A 244 35.01 -29.85 30.92
C SER A 244 35.75 -29.10 29.84
N THR A 245 35.77 -27.78 29.96
CA THR A 245 36.63 -26.86 29.18
C THR A 245 37.93 -26.51 29.92
N GLY A 246 38.20 -27.17 31.06
CA GLY A 246 39.29 -26.86 31.97
C GLY A 246 38.96 -25.69 32.89
N LYS A 247 39.99 -25.14 33.55
CA LYS A 247 39.86 -24.02 34.49
C LYS A 247 39.33 -22.77 33.79
N GLY A 248 38.33 -22.12 34.40
CA GLY A 248 37.73 -20.91 33.84
C GLY A 248 38.63 -19.67 33.99
N THR A 249 38.46 -18.70 33.10
CA THR A 249 39.07 -17.37 33.24
C THR A 249 38.13 -16.45 34.00
N ALA A 250 38.58 -15.83 35.09
CA ALA A 250 37.78 -14.84 35.80
C ALA A 250 37.56 -13.59 34.94
N ALA A 251 36.30 -13.20 34.72
CA ALA A 251 35.95 -11.99 33.98
C ALA A 251 36.44 -10.74 34.73
N VAL A 252 37.04 -9.82 33.98
CA VAL A 252 37.58 -8.57 34.50
C VAL A 252 36.66 -7.40 34.13
N LYS A 253 36.53 -6.45 35.04
CA LYS A 253 35.85 -5.17 34.79
C LYS A 253 36.81 -4.18 34.12
N PHE A 254 36.45 -3.67 32.95
CA PHE A 254 37.31 -2.84 32.11
C PHE A 254 36.96 -1.35 32.11
N ASP A 255 35.99 -0.88 32.90
CA ASP A 255 35.61 0.54 32.95
C ASP A 255 36.86 1.46 33.09
N GLY A 256 36.98 2.42 32.17
CA GLY A 256 38.11 3.36 32.14
C GLY A 256 39.42 2.82 31.53
N LYS A 257 39.47 1.54 31.12
CA LYS A 257 40.63 0.95 30.42
C LYS A 257 40.58 1.23 28.92
N THR A 258 41.72 1.05 28.25
CA THR A 258 41.82 1.26 26.80
C THR A 258 41.43 0.00 26.04
N LYS A 259 41.03 0.16 24.77
CA LYS A 259 40.83 -0.98 23.86
C LYS A 259 42.04 -1.92 23.83
N LYS A 260 43.26 -1.38 23.87
CA LYS A 260 44.50 -2.15 23.87
C LYS A 260 44.63 -3.05 25.11
N ASP A 261 44.24 -2.55 26.28
CA ASP A 261 44.28 -3.33 27.52
C ASP A 261 43.31 -4.52 27.47
N VAL A 262 42.11 -4.29 26.94
CA VAL A 262 41.10 -5.33 26.72
C VAL A 262 41.62 -6.39 25.75
N ASP A 263 42.13 -5.96 24.59
CA ASP A 263 42.64 -6.88 23.57
C ASP A 263 43.81 -7.73 24.10
N ALA A 264 44.71 -7.13 24.90
CA ALA A 264 45.83 -7.85 25.50
C ALA A 264 45.36 -8.91 26.51
N TRP A 265 44.42 -8.56 27.40
CA TRP A 265 43.85 -9.52 28.35
C TRP A 265 43.08 -10.64 27.63
N ALA A 266 42.31 -10.28 26.61
CA ALA A 266 41.51 -11.22 25.83
C ALA A 266 42.40 -12.26 25.12
N LYS A 267 43.51 -11.81 24.52
CA LYS A 267 44.49 -12.69 23.86
C LYS A 267 45.11 -13.68 24.83
N THR A 268 45.57 -13.21 26.00
CA THR A 268 46.20 -14.08 27.01
C THR A 268 45.25 -15.15 27.54
N ASN A 269 43.95 -14.84 27.63
CA ASN A 269 42.95 -15.73 28.23
C ASN A 269 42.07 -16.46 27.21
N ASN A 270 42.38 -16.35 25.91
CA ASN A 270 41.60 -16.91 24.81
C ASN A 270 40.10 -16.53 24.89
N ILE A 271 39.81 -15.25 25.12
CA ILE A 271 38.45 -14.69 25.14
C ILE A 271 38.23 -13.87 23.87
N LYS A 272 37.07 -14.03 23.22
CA LYS A 272 36.67 -13.24 22.04
C LYS A 272 36.04 -11.92 22.51
N ILE A 273 36.33 -10.81 21.82
CA ILE A 273 35.76 -9.49 22.17
C ILE A 273 34.83 -9.00 21.05
N SER A 274 33.64 -8.56 21.44
CA SER A 274 32.70 -7.85 20.57
C SER A 274 32.61 -6.39 21.01
N TYR A 275 32.99 -5.45 20.13
CA TYR A 275 32.98 -4.02 20.45
C TYR A 275 31.70 -3.33 19.98
N GLU A 276 31.09 -2.57 20.88
CA GLU A 276 29.97 -1.67 20.59
C GLU A 276 30.45 -0.22 20.77
N GLU A 277 30.58 0.51 19.67
CA GLU A 277 30.99 1.91 19.71
C GLU A 277 29.80 2.83 20.03
N THR A 278 30.01 3.76 20.97
CA THR A 278 29.00 4.74 21.36
C THR A 278 29.62 6.09 21.71
N TYR A 279 28.88 7.16 21.44
CA TYR A 279 29.27 8.51 21.85
C TYR A 279 29.01 8.73 23.34
N ASP A 280 29.96 9.34 24.03
CA ASP A 280 29.86 9.69 25.45
C ASP A 280 30.49 11.08 25.71
N ASN A 281 29.82 11.88 26.54
CA ASN A 281 30.25 13.26 26.81
C ASN A 281 31.42 13.37 27.78
N LYS A 282 31.66 12.34 28.58
CA LYS A 282 32.61 12.35 29.71
C LYS A 282 33.78 11.40 29.48
N ILE A 283 33.55 10.28 28.80
CA ILE A 283 34.54 9.23 28.60
C ILE A 283 35.30 9.49 27.29
N ALA A 284 36.62 9.53 27.37
CA ALA A 284 37.49 9.79 26.22
C ALA A 284 37.36 8.72 25.12
N ASN A 285 37.68 9.12 23.88
CA ASN A 285 37.70 8.21 22.74
C ASN A 285 38.71 7.06 22.99
N GLY A 286 38.30 5.82 22.71
CA GLY A 286 39.10 4.61 22.87
C GLY A 286 39.08 4.03 24.28
N THR A 287 38.25 4.59 25.18
CA THR A 287 38.10 4.14 26.56
C THR A 287 36.83 3.34 26.75
N VAL A 288 36.92 2.25 27.51
CA VAL A 288 35.81 1.35 27.81
C VAL A 288 34.83 2.02 28.79
N ILE A 289 33.56 1.99 28.41
CA ILE A 289 32.44 2.45 29.24
C ILE A 289 31.98 1.33 30.16
N SER A 290 31.83 0.13 29.61
CA SER A 290 31.39 -1.06 30.35
C SER A 290 31.64 -2.32 29.53
N ASN A 291 31.71 -3.48 30.19
CA ASN A 291 31.73 -4.79 29.52
C ASN A 291 30.78 -5.79 30.18
N THR A 292 30.38 -6.80 29.41
CA THR A 292 29.55 -7.92 29.85
C THR A 292 30.09 -9.23 29.28
N PRO A 293 30.31 -10.28 30.11
CA PRO A 293 30.22 -10.25 31.57
C PRO A 293 31.34 -9.41 32.20
N ASN A 294 31.12 -8.88 33.41
CA ASN A 294 32.10 -8.12 34.20
C ASN A 294 32.52 -8.83 35.49
N SER A 295 32.03 -10.05 35.72
CA SER A 295 32.33 -10.90 36.88
C SER A 295 32.02 -12.36 36.55
N GLY A 296 32.45 -13.30 37.42
CA GLY A 296 32.27 -14.74 37.24
C GLY A 296 33.34 -15.37 36.35
N ASN A 297 33.21 -16.67 36.08
CA ASN A 297 34.17 -17.42 35.27
C ASN A 297 33.66 -17.59 33.83
N MET A 298 34.53 -17.30 32.88
CA MET A 298 34.33 -17.49 31.46
C MET A 298 35.04 -18.76 31.01
N LYS A 299 34.37 -19.56 30.18
CA LYS A 299 35.02 -20.65 29.47
C LYS A 299 35.98 -20.10 28.41
N SER A 300 37.01 -20.87 28.08
CA SER A 300 37.90 -20.55 26.96
C SER A 300 37.09 -20.43 25.66
N GLY A 301 37.40 -19.44 24.83
CA GLY A 301 36.69 -19.12 23.58
C GLY A 301 35.37 -18.37 23.75
N ALA A 302 34.92 -18.08 24.98
CA ALA A 302 33.71 -17.29 25.23
C ALA A 302 33.84 -15.85 24.69
N THR A 303 32.70 -15.20 24.43
CA THR A 303 32.67 -13.81 23.96
C THR A 303 32.32 -12.85 25.09
N MET A 304 33.07 -11.75 25.19
CA MET A 304 32.76 -10.59 26.04
C MET A 304 32.36 -9.40 25.16
N THR A 305 31.23 -8.78 25.45
CA THR A 305 30.80 -7.54 24.78
C THR A 305 31.35 -6.34 25.54
N VAL A 306 31.96 -5.39 24.82
CA VAL A 306 32.62 -4.21 25.39
C VAL A 306 32.07 -2.97 24.72
N LYS A 307 31.44 -2.09 25.52
CA LYS A 307 31.00 -0.77 25.08
C LYS A 307 32.18 0.18 25.13
N LEU A 308 32.57 0.70 23.96
CA LEU A 308 33.71 1.57 23.77
C LEU A 308 33.24 3.00 23.48
N SER A 309 33.75 3.97 24.23
CA SER A 309 33.53 5.38 23.93
C SER A 309 34.31 5.77 22.69
N ILE A 310 33.65 6.45 21.76
CA ILE A 310 34.30 7.16 20.64
C ILE A 310 34.37 8.68 20.90
N GLY A 311 34.16 9.09 22.16
CA GLY A 311 34.20 10.48 22.61
C GLY A 311 32.93 11.26 22.28
N LYS A 312 33.07 12.56 22.05
CA LYS A 312 31.98 13.46 21.66
C LYS A 312 31.77 13.49 20.14
N PRO A 313 30.53 13.57 19.64
CA PRO A 313 30.28 13.68 18.20
C PRO A 313 30.86 14.97 17.61
N ILE A 314 31.35 14.86 16.37
CA ILE A 314 31.85 15.98 15.57
C ILE A 314 30.86 16.24 14.45
N ILE A 315 30.43 17.49 14.32
CA ILE A 315 29.55 17.95 13.24
C ILE A 315 30.39 18.71 12.23
N GLU A 316 30.50 18.17 11.03
CA GLU A 316 31.21 18.82 9.92
C GLU A 316 30.49 20.08 9.44
N ASN A 317 31.17 20.86 8.59
CA ASN A 317 30.53 22.00 7.91
C ASN A 317 29.70 21.53 6.71
N TYR A 318 28.39 21.79 6.76
CA TYR A 318 27.44 21.52 5.68
C TYR A 318 26.93 22.77 4.95
N THR A 319 27.51 23.94 5.20
CA THR A 319 27.21 25.16 4.44
C THR A 319 27.46 24.92 2.95
N ASN A 320 26.53 25.35 2.10
CA ASN A 320 26.47 25.10 0.65
C ASN A 320 26.29 23.62 0.23
N LYS A 321 25.98 22.71 1.16
CA LYS A 321 25.62 21.32 0.86
C LYS A 321 24.12 21.08 1.03
N SER A 322 23.63 19.92 0.60
CA SER A 322 22.21 19.59 0.72
C SER A 322 21.83 19.22 2.15
N LYS A 323 20.63 19.62 2.56
CA LYS A 323 19.98 19.17 3.80
C LYS A 323 19.97 17.65 3.95
N ASP A 324 19.75 16.92 2.86
CA ASP A 324 19.68 15.46 2.89
C ASP A 324 21.04 14.84 3.25
N SER A 325 22.13 15.37 2.70
CA SER A 325 23.49 14.92 3.05
C SER A 325 23.83 15.21 4.52
N PHE A 326 23.36 16.33 5.06
CA PHE A 326 23.50 16.67 6.48
C PHE A 326 22.70 15.71 7.36
N ASN A 327 21.42 15.47 7.04
CA ASN A 327 20.58 14.55 7.79
C ASN A 327 21.14 13.13 7.81
N ALA A 328 21.62 12.62 6.67
CA ALA A 328 22.23 11.29 6.59
C ALA A 328 23.46 11.15 7.50
N HIS A 329 24.26 12.21 7.61
CA HIS A 329 25.38 12.25 8.55
C HIS A 329 24.89 12.24 10.00
N ILE A 330 23.92 13.09 10.36
CA ILE A 330 23.35 13.10 11.71
C ILE A 330 22.77 11.73 12.09
N ASP A 331 22.06 11.07 11.18
CA ASP A 331 21.52 9.72 11.39
C ASP A 331 22.63 8.70 11.65
N SER A 332 23.75 8.79 10.92
CA SER A 332 24.92 7.92 11.15
C SER A 332 25.52 8.09 12.55
N LEU A 333 25.55 9.32 13.06
CA LEU A 333 26.02 9.61 14.42
C LEU A 333 25.01 9.10 15.47
N ASN A 334 23.71 9.29 15.22
CA ASN A 334 22.65 8.88 16.13
C ASN A 334 22.54 7.36 16.30
N LYS A 335 22.90 6.57 15.28
CA LYS A 335 23.03 5.11 15.40
C LYS A 335 24.05 4.67 16.45
N LYS A 336 25.04 5.53 16.76
CA LYS A 336 26.04 5.32 17.82
C LYS A 336 25.71 6.13 19.08
N SER A 337 24.42 6.38 19.33
CA SER A 337 23.90 7.09 20.52
C SER A 337 24.31 8.56 20.67
N ALA A 338 24.63 9.27 19.59
CA ALA A 338 24.84 10.72 19.65
C ALA A 338 23.58 11.51 20.06
N ASN A 339 22.39 10.99 19.76
CA ASN A 339 21.07 11.55 20.12
C ASN A 339 20.86 13.04 19.72
N LEU A 340 21.53 13.49 18.66
CA LEU A 340 21.47 14.85 18.14
C LEU A 340 20.09 15.16 17.54
N LYS A 341 19.67 16.42 17.67
CA LYS A 341 18.38 16.92 17.17
C LYS A 341 18.62 17.94 16.06
N VAL A 342 17.79 17.93 15.03
CA VAL A 342 17.89 18.89 13.92
C VAL A 342 16.65 19.77 13.89
N THR A 343 16.86 21.08 13.88
CA THR A 343 15.84 22.10 13.62
C THR A 343 16.10 22.73 12.26
N VAL A 344 15.08 22.81 11.41
CA VAL A 344 15.20 23.37 10.07
C VAL A 344 14.37 24.65 9.99
N THR A 345 14.99 25.71 9.49
CA THR A 345 14.31 26.96 9.17
C THR A 345 14.58 27.28 7.70
N GLU A 346 13.60 27.83 6.99
CA GLU A 346 13.78 28.16 5.57
C GLU A 346 13.99 29.66 5.38
N VAL A 347 14.87 29.99 4.44
CA VAL A 347 15.19 31.37 4.09
C VAL A 347 15.16 31.54 2.57
N ASP A 348 14.60 32.66 2.11
CA ASP A 348 14.61 33.02 0.70
C ASP A 348 16.06 33.16 0.23
N SER A 349 16.42 32.46 -0.84
CA SER A 349 17.77 32.47 -1.40
C SER A 349 17.75 32.21 -2.90
N ASP A 350 18.81 32.63 -3.58
CA ASP A 350 19.14 32.33 -4.97
C ASP A 350 19.77 30.94 -5.16
N LYS A 351 20.14 30.26 -4.06
CA LYS A 351 20.66 28.89 -4.08
C LYS A 351 19.56 27.87 -4.41
N THR A 352 20.00 26.70 -4.87
CA THR A 352 19.11 25.55 -5.08
C THR A 352 18.32 25.23 -3.79
N PRO A 353 16.99 25.05 -3.87
CA PRO A 353 16.18 24.71 -2.71
C PRO A 353 16.70 23.50 -1.94
N GLY A 354 16.68 23.57 -0.61
CA GLY A 354 17.24 22.55 0.27
C GLY A 354 18.76 22.64 0.50
N THR A 355 19.44 23.61 -0.12
CA THR A 355 20.85 23.93 0.20
C THR A 355 20.93 24.58 1.58
N ILE A 356 21.83 24.12 2.44
CA ILE A 356 22.08 24.75 3.74
C ILE A 356 22.85 26.05 3.53
N ILE A 357 22.26 27.15 3.95
CA ILE A 357 22.83 28.50 3.91
C ILE A 357 23.61 28.79 5.19
N GLU A 358 23.09 28.34 6.33
CA GLU A 358 23.69 28.60 7.63
C GLU A 358 23.49 27.40 8.55
N GLN A 359 24.55 27.05 9.29
CA GLN A 359 24.54 26.02 10.32
C GLN A 359 24.81 26.67 11.67
N ILE A 360 23.94 26.41 12.65
CA ILE A 360 23.96 27.03 13.97
C ILE A 360 23.99 25.92 15.03
N ILE A 361 25.00 25.99 15.90
CA ILE A 361 25.22 25.06 17.01
C ILE A 361 25.45 25.90 18.26
N ASN A 362 24.78 25.57 19.38
CA ASN A 362 24.90 26.31 20.64
C ASN A 362 24.73 27.84 20.47
N SER A 363 23.73 28.23 19.68
CA SER A 363 23.41 29.62 19.34
C SER A 363 24.53 30.39 18.62
N LYS A 364 25.51 29.69 18.02
CA LYS A 364 26.58 30.29 17.21
C LYS A 364 26.57 29.71 15.81
N THR A 365 26.72 30.57 14.82
CA THR A 365 26.97 30.16 13.44
C THR A 365 28.33 29.47 13.37
N VAL A 366 28.37 28.28 12.79
CA VAL A 366 29.60 27.48 12.65
C VAL A 366 29.94 27.29 11.18
N SER A 367 31.22 27.49 10.85
CA SER A 367 31.77 27.32 9.49
C SER A 367 32.91 26.29 9.43
N SER A 368 33.17 25.59 10.53
CA SER A 368 34.17 24.53 10.65
C SER A 368 33.60 23.34 11.43
N ALA A 369 34.28 22.20 11.36
CA ALA A 369 33.96 21.04 12.17
C ALA A 369 33.88 21.44 13.66
N THR A 370 32.82 21.01 14.33
CA THR A 370 32.52 21.40 15.71
C THR A 370 32.20 20.17 16.54
N THR A 371 32.93 19.96 17.63
CA THR A 371 32.62 18.92 18.63
C THR A 371 31.45 19.38 19.49
N VAL A 372 30.45 18.52 19.67
CA VAL A 372 29.22 18.82 20.42
C VAL A 372 28.92 17.75 21.45
N ASP A 373 28.15 18.09 22.48
CA ASP A 373 27.65 17.09 23.42
C ASP A 373 26.55 16.24 22.77
N THR A 374 26.42 14.99 23.19
CA THR A 374 25.27 14.16 22.82
C THR A 374 23.96 14.84 23.24
N GLY A 375 22.92 14.72 22.42
CA GLY A 375 21.66 15.44 22.66
C GLY A 375 21.60 16.87 22.13
N THR A 376 22.70 17.44 21.60
CA THR A 376 22.74 18.81 21.08
C THR A 376 21.72 19.03 19.96
N THR A 377 21.03 20.16 20.00
CA THR A 377 20.17 20.62 18.91
C THR A 377 20.97 21.48 17.93
N ILE A 378 20.95 21.09 16.65
CA ILE A 378 21.59 21.80 15.54
C ILE A 378 20.49 22.47 14.72
N THR A 379 20.61 23.77 14.50
CA THR A 379 19.68 24.50 13.63
C THR A 379 20.35 24.73 12.28
N ILE A 380 19.66 24.39 11.19
CA ILE A 380 20.08 24.72 9.82
C ILE A 380 19.08 25.70 9.20
N LYS A 381 19.61 26.73 8.53
CA LYS A 381 18.83 27.58 7.62
C LYS A 381 19.01 27.02 6.22
N VAL A 382 17.92 26.65 5.57
CA VAL A 382 17.92 26.07 4.22
C VAL A 382 17.32 27.03 3.21
N ALA A 383 17.88 27.03 2.01
CA ALA A 383 17.39 27.82 0.90
C ALA A 383 15.99 27.35 0.49
N ARG A 384 15.08 28.31 0.31
CA ARG A 384 13.84 28.16 -0.43
C ARG A 384 13.77 29.21 -1.53
N LEU A 385 12.94 28.97 -2.54
CA LEU A 385 12.75 29.91 -3.62
C LEU A 385 12.06 31.19 -3.12
N LYS A 386 12.57 32.34 -3.57
CA LYS A 386 11.98 33.65 -3.29
C LYS A 386 10.54 33.71 -3.82
N SER A 387 9.65 34.35 -3.06
CA SER A 387 8.28 34.62 -3.50
C SER A 387 8.05 36.11 -3.73
N VAL A 388 7.24 36.43 -4.73
CA VAL A 388 6.85 37.80 -5.13
C VAL A 388 5.34 37.88 -5.29
N ASN A 389 4.74 39.00 -4.92
CA ASN A 389 3.30 39.20 -5.09
C ASN A 389 3.00 39.70 -6.51
N VAL A 390 2.16 38.95 -7.23
CA VAL A 390 1.72 39.28 -8.59
C VAL A 390 0.37 39.98 -8.51
N GLU A 391 0.31 41.17 -9.06
CA GLU A 391 -0.87 42.01 -9.12
C GLU A 391 -1.67 41.74 -10.41
N SER A 392 -2.95 42.10 -10.38
CA SER A 392 -3.75 42.15 -11.59
C SER A 392 -3.24 43.26 -12.51
N LYS A 393 -3.07 42.94 -13.79
CA LYS A 393 -2.76 43.88 -14.87
C LYS A 393 -3.90 43.98 -15.89
N ALA A 394 -5.14 43.74 -15.44
CA ALA A 394 -6.32 43.98 -16.27
C ALA A 394 -6.32 45.42 -16.82
N GLY A 395 -6.57 45.56 -18.12
CA GLY A 395 -6.53 46.84 -18.83
C GLY A 395 -5.13 47.30 -19.28
N ALA A 396 -4.06 46.55 -18.99
CA ALA A 396 -2.72 46.84 -19.53
C ALA A 396 -2.56 46.26 -20.95
N SER A 397 -1.64 46.84 -21.74
CA SER A 397 -1.20 46.23 -22.99
C SER A 397 -0.46 44.91 -22.72
N TYR A 398 -0.44 44.00 -23.70
CA TYR A 398 0.31 42.75 -23.56
C TYR A 398 1.82 42.99 -23.35
N ASP A 399 2.39 44.00 -24.01
CA ASP A 399 3.80 44.34 -23.86
C ASP A 399 4.15 44.87 -22.46
N ASP A 400 3.28 45.70 -21.87
CA ASP A 400 3.46 46.19 -20.50
C ASP A 400 3.29 45.07 -19.48
N PHE A 401 2.33 44.16 -19.70
CA PHE A 401 2.18 42.97 -18.89
C PHE A 401 3.41 42.06 -18.96
N LYS A 402 3.95 41.83 -20.17
CA LYS A 402 5.16 41.05 -20.36
C LYS A 402 6.35 41.65 -19.61
N LYS A 403 6.59 42.96 -19.75
CA LYS A 403 7.65 43.68 -19.00
C LYS A 403 7.46 43.57 -17.50
N TYR A 404 6.22 43.67 -17.01
CA TYR A 404 5.89 43.51 -15.60
C TYR A 404 6.25 42.10 -15.09
N VAL A 405 5.83 41.05 -15.79
CA VAL A 405 6.11 39.65 -15.43
C VAL A 405 7.62 39.38 -15.44
N GLU A 406 8.32 39.81 -16.49
CA GLU A 406 9.78 39.62 -16.61
C GLU A 406 10.54 40.42 -15.53
N GLY A 407 10.08 41.64 -15.20
CA GLY A 407 10.65 42.46 -14.13
C GLY A 407 10.52 41.86 -12.73
N LEU A 408 9.53 40.99 -12.51
CA LEU A 408 9.40 40.20 -11.28
C LEU A 408 10.29 38.94 -11.27
N GLY A 409 11.07 38.69 -12.33
CA GLY A 409 11.84 37.46 -12.51
C GLY A 409 10.95 36.25 -12.83
N MET A 410 9.76 36.49 -13.38
CA MET A 410 8.78 35.45 -13.71
C MET A 410 8.72 35.21 -15.22
N LYS A 411 8.04 34.15 -15.63
CA LYS A 411 7.87 33.80 -17.05
C LYS A 411 6.45 34.12 -17.51
N VAL A 412 6.31 34.58 -18.76
CA VAL A 412 4.98 34.69 -19.36
C VAL A 412 4.44 33.27 -19.60
N GLY A 413 3.27 32.99 -19.05
CA GLY A 413 2.63 31.68 -19.11
C GLY A 413 1.72 31.51 -20.32
N SER A 414 0.80 30.56 -20.19
CA SER A 414 -0.15 30.22 -21.25
C SER A 414 -1.22 31.30 -21.39
N LYS A 415 -1.59 31.56 -22.65
CA LYS A 415 -2.75 32.40 -22.98
C LYS A 415 -4.02 31.57 -22.89
N GLY A 416 -4.98 31.99 -22.08
CA GLY A 416 -6.33 31.44 -22.05
C GLY A 416 -7.16 31.88 -23.26
N THR A 417 -8.41 31.42 -23.34
CA THR A 417 -9.35 31.83 -24.39
C THR A 417 -9.64 33.33 -24.30
N ASP A 418 -9.40 34.06 -25.38
CA ASP A 418 -9.67 35.50 -25.46
C ASP A 418 -11.15 35.80 -25.15
N ARG A 419 -11.42 36.84 -24.36
CA ARG A 419 -12.77 37.20 -23.88
C ARG A 419 -13.18 38.58 -24.36
N TYR A 420 -14.47 38.82 -24.56
CA TYR A 420 -14.97 40.18 -24.73
C TYR A 420 -14.85 40.95 -23.42
N SER A 421 -14.50 42.22 -23.51
CA SER A 421 -14.39 43.12 -22.35
C SER A 421 -14.48 44.57 -22.80
N ASP A 422 -14.50 45.49 -21.83
CA ASP A 422 -14.46 46.93 -22.13
C ASP A 422 -13.05 47.43 -22.49
N TYR A 423 -12.03 46.58 -22.38
CA TYR A 423 -10.64 46.90 -22.75
C TYR A 423 -10.42 46.78 -24.25
N THR A 424 -9.47 47.56 -24.77
CA THR A 424 -8.98 47.49 -26.14
C THR A 424 -8.61 46.06 -26.54
N SER A 425 -8.90 45.67 -27.78
CA SER A 425 -8.52 44.35 -28.29
C SER A 425 -7.00 44.11 -28.13
N GLY A 426 -6.63 42.94 -27.64
CA GLY A 426 -5.24 42.58 -27.33
C GLY A 426 -4.74 43.02 -25.94
N TYR A 427 -5.56 43.68 -25.12
CA TYR A 427 -5.19 44.07 -23.76
C TYR A 427 -5.56 42.97 -22.75
N ILE A 428 -4.91 42.96 -21.59
CA ILE A 428 -5.14 41.96 -20.55
C ILE A 428 -6.54 42.10 -19.96
N VAL A 429 -7.30 41.01 -19.94
CA VAL A 429 -8.56 40.90 -19.19
C VAL A 429 -8.30 40.40 -17.77
N SER A 430 -7.41 39.41 -17.64
CA SER A 430 -7.00 38.84 -16.37
C SER A 430 -5.63 38.17 -16.49
N ASN A 431 -4.95 38.01 -15.35
CA ASN A 431 -3.75 37.21 -15.19
C ASN A 431 -3.77 36.49 -13.84
N ASP A 432 -2.90 35.50 -13.66
CA ASP A 432 -2.68 34.88 -12.34
C ASP A 432 -2.15 35.92 -11.34
N THR A 433 -2.70 35.94 -10.11
CA THR A 433 -2.35 36.90 -9.06
C THR A 433 -1.95 36.23 -7.74
N GLY A 434 -1.46 37.03 -6.78
CA GLY A 434 -1.11 36.61 -5.42
C GLY A 434 0.37 36.29 -5.25
N SER A 435 0.72 35.70 -4.10
CA SER A 435 2.11 35.29 -3.82
C SER A 435 2.51 34.11 -4.71
N LYS A 436 3.53 34.31 -5.53
CA LYS A 436 4.05 33.33 -6.47
C LYS A 436 5.56 33.20 -6.35
N THR A 437 6.05 32.00 -6.58
CA THR A 437 7.48 31.73 -6.57
C THR A 437 8.17 32.33 -7.81
N VAL A 438 9.30 32.99 -7.61
CA VAL A 438 10.12 33.56 -8.71
C VAL A 438 10.47 32.45 -9.72
N GLY A 439 10.44 32.78 -11.00
CA GLY A 439 10.67 31.85 -12.10
C GLY A 439 9.44 31.03 -12.55
N THR A 440 8.31 31.10 -11.83
CA THR A 440 7.05 30.48 -12.27
C THR A 440 6.37 31.27 -13.39
N SER A 441 5.47 30.60 -14.11
CA SER A 441 4.74 31.20 -15.23
C SER A 441 3.45 31.88 -14.78
N ILE A 442 3.13 33.04 -15.36
CA ILE A 442 1.88 33.78 -15.13
C ILE A 442 0.98 33.65 -16.35
N ASN A 443 -0.12 32.92 -16.20
CA ASN A 443 -1.12 32.78 -17.25
C ASN A 443 -1.97 34.04 -17.36
N TYR A 444 -2.54 34.27 -18.55
CA TYR A 444 -3.27 35.50 -18.86
C TYR A 444 -4.35 35.29 -19.90
N VAL A 445 -5.30 36.22 -19.98
CA VAL A 445 -6.38 36.26 -20.97
C VAL A 445 -6.36 37.61 -21.67
N LEU A 446 -6.51 37.64 -23.00
CA LEU A 446 -6.60 38.87 -23.77
C LEU A 446 -8.04 39.25 -24.10
N SER A 447 -8.25 40.55 -24.30
CA SER A 447 -9.52 41.13 -24.72
C SER A 447 -9.70 40.96 -26.22
N ARG A 448 -10.92 40.60 -26.65
CA ARG A 448 -11.37 40.68 -28.04
C ARG A 448 -11.90 42.08 -28.41
N GLY A 449 -11.84 43.03 -27.47
CA GLY A 449 -12.57 44.29 -27.54
C GLY A 449 -14.01 44.16 -27.04
N LYS A 450 -14.78 45.22 -27.23
CA LYS A 450 -16.21 45.24 -26.93
C LYS A 450 -16.95 44.39 -27.97
N TYR A 451 -17.83 43.51 -27.52
CA TYR A 451 -18.73 42.82 -28.43
C TYR A 451 -19.79 43.79 -28.94
N ASP A 452 -19.92 43.87 -30.26
CA ASP A 452 -20.99 44.60 -30.94
C ASP A 452 -21.71 43.64 -31.90
N PRO A 453 -22.92 43.15 -31.57
CA PRO A 453 -23.64 42.20 -32.40
C PRO A 453 -24.12 42.86 -33.71
N ASP A 454 -23.86 42.19 -34.83
CA ASP A 454 -24.46 42.54 -36.11
C ASP A 454 -25.92 42.09 -36.14
N VAL A 455 -26.84 43.05 -36.03
CA VAL A 455 -28.30 42.80 -35.96
C VAL A 455 -28.85 42.10 -37.20
N SER A 456 -28.20 42.26 -38.36
CA SER A 456 -28.64 41.60 -39.60
C SER A 456 -28.52 40.09 -39.53
N THR A 457 -27.60 39.58 -38.71
CA THR A 457 -27.40 38.14 -38.50
C THR A 457 -28.55 37.51 -37.71
N PHE A 458 -29.43 38.30 -37.11
CA PHE A 458 -30.55 37.79 -36.32
C PHE A 458 -31.83 37.66 -37.13
N ASP A 459 -31.96 38.32 -38.28
CA ASP A 459 -33.15 38.23 -39.11
C ASP A 459 -33.27 36.84 -39.78
N GLY A 460 -34.51 36.34 -39.88
CA GLY A 460 -34.82 35.04 -40.50
C GLY A 460 -34.46 33.81 -39.65
N LYS A 461 -34.08 33.98 -38.38
CA LYS A 461 -33.74 32.89 -37.46
C LYS A 461 -34.93 32.49 -36.59
N SER A 462 -34.92 31.27 -36.05
CA SER A 462 -35.83 30.96 -34.94
C SER A 462 -35.42 31.76 -33.69
N THR A 463 -36.35 31.96 -32.76
CA THR A 463 -36.03 32.62 -31.48
C THR A 463 -34.95 31.86 -30.70
N ALA A 464 -34.92 30.53 -30.81
CA ALA A 464 -33.89 29.69 -30.21
C ALA A 464 -32.50 29.93 -30.83
N ASP A 465 -32.40 29.96 -32.16
CA ASP A 465 -31.13 30.18 -32.87
C ASP A 465 -30.60 31.60 -32.65
N ALA A 466 -31.48 32.60 -32.68
CA ALA A 466 -31.14 33.98 -32.39
C ALA A 466 -30.61 34.14 -30.95
N LYS A 467 -31.21 33.42 -29.99
CA LYS A 467 -30.72 33.35 -28.62
C LYS A 467 -29.37 32.64 -28.50
N ALA A 468 -29.17 31.55 -29.22
CA ALA A 468 -27.91 30.80 -29.21
C ALA A 468 -26.71 31.66 -29.64
N ILE A 469 -26.90 32.62 -30.56
CA ILE A 469 -25.85 33.57 -30.98
C ILE A 469 -25.37 34.42 -29.80
N ILE A 470 -26.30 35.04 -29.06
CA ILE A 470 -25.97 35.86 -27.89
C ILE A 470 -25.40 35.00 -26.76
N ASP A 471 -25.98 33.84 -26.50
CA ASP A 471 -25.52 32.93 -25.44
C ASP A 471 -24.08 32.44 -25.72
N THR A 472 -23.74 32.17 -26.99
CA THR A 472 -22.36 31.82 -27.40
C THR A 472 -21.39 32.96 -27.14
N ALA A 473 -21.75 34.19 -27.53
CA ALA A 473 -20.91 35.38 -27.27
C ALA A 473 -20.76 35.64 -25.76
N ASN A 474 -21.82 35.40 -24.98
CA ASN A 474 -21.82 35.55 -23.52
C ASN A 474 -20.94 34.52 -22.82
N GLY A 475 -20.82 33.29 -23.35
CA GLY A 475 -19.90 32.28 -22.83
C GLY A 475 -18.45 32.77 -22.76
N ILE A 476 -18.07 33.68 -23.65
CA ILE A 476 -16.76 34.35 -23.67
C ILE A 476 -16.79 35.81 -23.22
N GLY A 477 -17.83 36.25 -22.49
CA GLY A 477 -17.84 37.52 -21.77
C GLY A 477 -18.51 38.71 -22.46
N ALA A 478 -19.29 38.52 -23.53
CA ALA A 478 -19.97 39.63 -24.21
C ALA A 478 -20.94 40.41 -23.30
N GLY A 479 -21.73 39.70 -22.48
CA GLY A 479 -22.66 40.30 -21.53
C GLY A 479 -23.86 41.00 -22.19
N TRP A 480 -24.36 40.46 -23.31
CA TRP A 480 -25.53 40.95 -24.04
C TRP A 480 -26.78 40.14 -23.73
N SER A 481 -27.95 40.71 -23.98
CA SER A 481 -29.23 39.98 -23.94
C SER A 481 -29.97 40.08 -25.26
N ILE A 482 -30.93 39.18 -25.50
CA ILE A 482 -31.86 39.26 -26.62
C ILE A 482 -33.29 39.15 -26.11
N THR A 483 -34.17 39.95 -26.69
CA THR A 483 -35.61 39.97 -26.39
C THR A 483 -36.42 39.90 -27.67
N PHE A 484 -37.63 39.34 -27.56
CA PHE A 484 -38.54 39.15 -28.67
C PHE A 484 -39.86 39.87 -28.40
N SER A 485 -40.34 40.69 -29.34
CA SER A 485 -41.65 41.32 -29.22
C SER A 485 -42.78 40.31 -29.42
N ALA A 486 -44.01 40.70 -29.06
CA ALA A 486 -45.20 39.91 -29.38
C ALA A 486 -45.28 39.64 -30.90
N PRO A 487 -45.73 38.45 -31.34
CA PRO A 487 -45.78 38.14 -32.76
C PRO A 487 -46.67 39.10 -33.56
N GLU A 488 -46.13 39.65 -34.65
CA GLU A 488 -46.77 40.62 -35.56
C GLU A 488 -46.95 40.00 -36.95
N GLN A 489 -47.94 40.47 -37.72
CA GLN A 489 -48.16 40.01 -39.10
C GLN A 489 -46.99 40.45 -39.98
N ASN A 490 -46.40 39.49 -40.70
CA ASN A 490 -45.42 39.76 -41.74
C ASN A 490 -45.54 38.68 -42.82
N THR A 491 -45.97 39.08 -44.01
CA THR A 491 -46.24 38.16 -45.13
C THR A 491 -44.97 37.75 -45.89
N SER A 492 -43.85 38.46 -45.68
CA SER A 492 -42.56 38.18 -46.32
C SER A 492 -41.66 37.26 -45.50
N VAL A 493 -41.98 37.03 -44.22
CA VAL A 493 -41.17 36.22 -43.30
C VAL A 493 -42.02 35.06 -42.75
N LYS A 494 -41.51 33.84 -42.83
CA LYS A 494 -42.20 32.64 -42.34
C LYS A 494 -42.56 32.76 -40.85
N SER A 495 -43.72 32.22 -40.48
CA SER A 495 -44.17 32.22 -39.08
C SER A 495 -43.14 31.60 -38.13
N GLY A 496 -42.94 32.23 -36.98
CA GLY A 496 -41.98 31.82 -35.95
C GLY A 496 -40.53 32.30 -36.17
N LEU A 497 -40.24 32.96 -37.29
CA LEU A 497 -38.92 33.54 -37.56
C LEU A 497 -38.85 35.02 -37.14
N THR A 498 -37.65 35.43 -36.75
CA THR A 498 -37.33 36.80 -36.36
C THR A 498 -37.23 37.74 -37.56
N PHE A 499 -37.59 39.01 -37.37
CA PHE A 499 -37.38 40.07 -38.35
C PHE A 499 -37.28 41.44 -37.68
N GLY A 500 -36.73 42.43 -38.39
CA GLY A 500 -36.68 43.81 -37.91
C GLY A 500 -35.87 43.95 -36.62
N CYS A 501 -34.80 43.17 -36.49
CA CYS A 501 -33.94 43.19 -35.31
C CYS A 501 -33.20 44.53 -35.17
N THR A 502 -33.20 45.08 -33.95
CA THR A 502 -32.53 46.33 -33.59
C THR A 502 -31.65 46.12 -32.37
N LYS A 503 -30.63 46.97 -32.18
CA LYS A 503 -29.76 46.94 -30.99
C LYS A 503 -29.95 48.20 -30.15
N GLY A 504 -30.08 48.01 -28.85
CA GLY A 504 -30.02 49.06 -27.82
C GLY A 504 -28.78 48.90 -26.93
N SER A 505 -28.85 49.41 -25.70
CA SER A 505 -27.77 49.30 -24.71
C SER A 505 -27.63 47.87 -24.16
N LYS A 506 -26.75 47.06 -24.76
CA LYS A 506 -26.51 45.63 -24.44
C LYS A 506 -27.71 44.69 -24.61
N THR A 507 -28.69 45.09 -25.43
CA THR A 507 -29.86 44.27 -25.75
C THR A 507 -30.14 44.30 -27.24
N VAL A 508 -30.32 43.13 -27.85
CA VAL A 508 -30.91 42.98 -29.19
C VAL A 508 -32.41 42.74 -29.04
N THR A 509 -33.22 43.46 -29.81
CA THR A 509 -34.67 43.32 -29.82
C THR A 509 -35.13 42.93 -31.22
N CYS A 510 -35.77 41.77 -31.35
CA CYS A 510 -36.29 41.27 -32.61
C CYS A 510 -37.81 41.14 -32.58
N LYS A 511 -38.47 41.38 -33.71
CA LYS A 511 -39.88 41.02 -33.89
C LYS A 511 -40.00 39.56 -34.29
N VAL A 512 -41.17 38.94 -34.06
CA VAL A 512 -41.47 37.56 -34.47
C VAL A 512 -42.62 37.56 -35.46
N SER A 513 -42.45 36.91 -36.61
CA SER A 513 -43.49 36.86 -37.63
C SER A 513 -44.61 35.89 -37.27
N LYS A 514 -45.87 36.29 -37.45
CA LYS A 514 -47.06 35.42 -37.51
C LYS A 514 -47.22 34.72 -38.86
N GLY A 515 -46.44 35.12 -39.87
CA GLY A 515 -46.57 34.68 -41.25
C GLY A 515 -47.76 35.33 -41.96
N SER A 516 -48.16 34.71 -43.06
CA SER A 516 -49.37 35.10 -43.81
C SER A 516 -50.62 34.46 -43.19
N PRO A 517 -51.76 35.17 -43.18
CA PRO A 517 -53.03 34.58 -42.75
C PRO A 517 -53.44 33.46 -43.71
N ILE A 518 -54.13 32.47 -43.16
CA ILE A 518 -54.61 31.27 -43.83
C ILE A 518 -56.13 31.37 -43.96
N THR A 519 -56.63 31.06 -45.15
CA THR A 519 -58.07 30.95 -45.42
C THR A 519 -58.52 29.51 -45.30
N VAL A 520 -59.59 29.29 -44.54
CA VAL A 520 -60.27 28.01 -44.41
C VAL A 520 -61.69 28.16 -44.95
N GLU A 521 -61.98 27.43 -46.01
CA GLU A 521 -63.32 27.33 -46.60
C GLU A 521 -64.13 26.20 -45.96
N LEU A 522 -65.45 26.22 -46.19
CA LEU A 522 -66.32 25.11 -45.81
C LEU A 522 -65.99 23.88 -46.66
N LYS A 523 -65.75 22.74 -46.01
CA LYS A 523 -65.48 21.45 -46.68
C LYS A 523 -66.58 20.44 -46.38
N GLU A 524 -67.82 20.81 -46.66
CA GLU A 524 -68.98 19.94 -46.47
C GLU A 524 -68.86 18.65 -47.29
N ASN A 525 -69.32 17.54 -46.70
CA ASN A 525 -69.29 16.19 -47.26
C ASN A 525 -67.89 15.61 -47.56
N MET A 526 -66.81 16.28 -47.14
CA MET A 526 -65.46 15.71 -47.10
C MET A 526 -65.35 14.68 -45.98
N SER A 527 -64.56 13.61 -46.15
CA SER A 527 -64.32 12.66 -45.06
C SER A 527 -63.58 13.33 -43.88
N GLU A 528 -63.84 12.90 -42.65
CA GLU A 528 -63.16 13.45 -41.47
C GLU A 528 -61.62 13.33 -41.57
N THR A 529 -61.12 12.20 -42.06
CA THR A 529 -59.68 11.98 -42.27
C THR A 529 -59.08 12.95 -43.29
N ASP A 530 -59.74 13.14 -44.44
CA ASP A 530 -59.26 14.05 -45.47
C ASP A 530 -59.30 15.51 -45.01
N PHE A 531 -60.31 15.86 -44.22
CA PHE A 531 -60.42 17.19 -43.62
C PHE A 531 -59.27 17.48 -42.64
N ILE A 532 -58.95 16.55 -41.75
CA ILE A 532 -57.81 16.69 -40.83
C ILE A 532 -56.50 16.86 -41.61
N ASN A 533 -56.30 16.07 -42.67
CA ASN A 533 -55.12 16.16 -43.53
C ASN A 533 -55.06 17.50 -44.28
N TYR A 534 -56.19 18.00 -44.78
CA TYR A 534 -56.30 19.31 -45.41
C TYR A 534 -55.90 20.44 -44.44
N ILE A 535 -56.50 20.48 -43.24
CA ILE A 535 -56.20 21.49 -42.22
C ILE A 535 -54.73 21.43 -41.79
N LYS A 536 -54.19 20.21 -41.62
CA LYS A 536 -52.76 19.99 -41.34
C LYS A 536 -51.86 20.48 -42.48
N GLY A 537 -52.26 20.26 -43.73
CA GLY A 537 -51.57 20.75 -44.92
C GLY A 537 -51.49 22.27 -45.01
N LEU A 538 -52.47 22.97 -44.44
CA LEU A 538 -52.46 24.43 -44.29
C LEU A 538 -51.59 24.93 -43.14
N GLY A 539 -51.00 24.04 -42.33
CA GLY A 539 -50.23 24.41 -41.13
C GLY A 539 -51.11 24.78 -39.93
N LEU A 540 -52.36 24.34 -39.91
CA LEU A 540 -53.33 24.49 -38.82
C LEU A 540 -53.54 23.13 -38.13
N THR A 541 -54.28 23.12 -37.02
CA THR A 541 -54.73 21.90 -36.33
C THR A 541 -56.24 21.78 -36.43
N ALA A 542 -56.79 20.56 -36.39
CA ALA A 542 -58.23 20.33 -36.46
C ALA A 542 -58.74 19.73 -35.14
N SER A 543 -59.93 20.13 -34.69
CA SER A 543 -60.57 19.60 -33.48
C SER A 543 -62.07 19.33 -33.69
N LYS A 544 -62.52 18.10 -33.44
CA LYS A 544 -63.93 17.73 -33.53
C LYS A 544 -64.68 18.26 -32.32
N VAL A 545 -65.74 19.04 -32.54
CA VAL A 545 -66.58 19.60 -31.46
C VAL A 545 -67.95 18.93 -31.34
N GLY A 546 -68.33 18.08 -32.29
CA GLY A 546 -69.57 17.31 -32.18
C GLY A 546 -69.92 16.48 -33.42
N SER A 547 -71.08 15.83 -33.35
CA SER A 547 -71.69 15.13 -34.49
C SER A 547 -73.22 15.32 -34.51
N GLU A 548 -73.78 15.51 -35.70
CA GLU A 548 -75.22 15.79 -35.93
C GLU A 548 -75.81 14.89 -37.01
N TYR A 549 -77.13 14.68 -37.04
CA TYR A 549 -77.79 13.96 -38.14
C TYR A 549 -77.93 14.87 -39.36
N SER A 550 -77.79 14.31 -40.56
CA SER A 550 -77.98 15.00 -41.83
C SER A 550 -78.54 14.04 -42.87
N GLU A 551 -79.59 14.48 -43.58
CA GLU A 551 -80.21 13.72 -44.68
C GLU A 551 -79.42 13.82 -45.99
N THR A 552 -78.46 14.75 -46.08
CA THR A 552 -77.71 15.07 -47.30
C THR A 552 -76.21 14.79 -47.19
N VAL A 553 -75.66 14.66 -45.97
CA VAL A 553 -74.23 14.45 -45.72
C VAL A 553 -73.99 13.04 -45.17
N GLY A 554 -73.13 12.27 -45.84
CA GLY A 554 -72.83 10.89 -45.47
C GLY A 554 -72.23 10.76 -44.06
N ASN A 555 -72.55 9.67 -43.36
CA ASN A 555 -72.04 9.40 -42.01
C ASN A 555 -70.50 9.46 -41.97
N GLY A 556 -69.95 10.18 -41.00
CA GLY A 556 -68.51 10.38 -40.84
C GLY A 556 -67.91 11.51 -41.70
N ASN A 557 -68.69 12.16 -42.56
CA ASN A 557 -68.25 13.32 -43.34
C ASN A 557 -68.51 14.64 -42.60
N ILE A 558 -67.78 15.69 -42.95
CA ILE A 558 -67.92 17.03 -42.38
C ILE A 558 -69.29 17.61 -42.75
N ILE A 559 -70.08 18.01 -41.74
CA ILE A 559 -71.27 18.85 -41.92
C ILE A 559 -70.85 20.32 -42.02
N ARG A 560 -70.02 20.76 -41.08
CA ARG A 560 -69.50 22.13 -41.05
C ARG A 560 -68.17 22.21 -40.33
N ASN A 561 -67.38 23.20 -40.70
CA ASN A 561 -66.15 23.59 -40.00
C ASN A 561 -66.13 25.11 -39.77
N GLN A 562 -65.28 25.58 -38.86
CA GLN A 562 -64.95 27.00 -38.76
C GLN A 562 -64.36 27.47 -40.08
N THR A 563 -64.85 28.61 -40.58
CA THR A 563 -64.44 29.22 -41.85
C THR A 563 -64.02 30.67 -41.66
N GLY A 564 -63.23 31.20 -42.59
CA GLY A 564 -62.70 32.57 -42.50
C GLY A 564 -61.32 32.71 -43.15
N SER A 565 -60.85 33.95 -43.28
CA SER A 565 -59.59 34.32 -43.97
C SER A 565 -58.48 34.81 -43.05
N ASN A 566 -58.65 34.69 -41.73
CA ASN A 566 -57.73 35.26 -40.73
C ASN A 566 -57.26 34.21 -39.70
N PHE A 567 -56.99 33.00 -40.17
CA PHE A 567 -56.36 31.97 -39.33
C PHE A 567 -54.85 32.09 -39.41
N TRP A 568 -54.15 31.75 -38.32
CA TRP A 568 -52.69 31.84 -38.25
C TRP A 568 -52.09 30.44 -38.09
N PRO A 569 -50.89 30.18 -38.63
CA PRO A 569 -50.23 28.89 -38.47
C PRO A 569 -50.24 28.40 -37.01
N GLY A 570 -50.65 27.15 -36.80
CA GLY A 570 -50.80 26.52 -35.49
C GLY A 570 -52.14 26.74 -34.79
N GLN A 571 -53.06 27.53 -35.34
CA GLN A 571 -54.41 27.66 -34.78
C GLN A 571 -55.26 26.41 -35.04
N THR A 572 -56.19 26.16 -34.11
CA THR A 572 -57.15 25.06 -34.18
C THR A 572 -58.42 25.47 -34.90
N ILE A 573 -58.82 24.66 -35.88
CA ILE A 573 -60.08 24.75 -36.63
C ILE A 573 -61.05 23.71 -36.08
N GLU A 574 -62.18 24.18 -35.56
CA GLU A 574 -63.23 23.30 -35.04
C GLU A 574 -64.15 22.80 -36.15
N TYR A 575 -64.64 21.55 -36.04
CA TYR A 575 -65.54 20.95 -37.01
C TYR A 575 -66.56 19.98 -36.42
N VAL A 576 -67.64 19.72 -37.17
CA VAL A 576 -68.75 18.81 -36.83
C VAL A 576 -68.95 17.80 -37.95
N THR A 577 -69.14 16.52 -37.59
CA THR A 577 -69.37 15.44 -38.57
C THR A 577 -70.82 14.95 -38.59
N SER A 578 -71.23 14.32 -39.69
CA SER A 578 -72.55 13.69 -39.81
C SER A 578 -72.61 12.34 -39.10
N LYS A 579 -73.76 12.06 -38.48
CA LYS A 579 -74.18 10.74 -37.96
C LYS A 579 -74.97 9.93 -39.03
N GLY A 580 -75.17 10.48 -40.23
CA GLY A 580 -76.09 9.98 -41.25
C GLY A 580 -77.52 10.47 -41.05
N ASN A 581 -78.48 9.85 -41.74
CA ASN A 581 -79.89 10.22 -41.69
C ASN A 581 -80.45 10.06 -40.27
N ASP A 582 -81.40 10.92 -39.89
CA ASP A 582 -82.11 10.81 -38.62
C ASP A 582 -82.96 9.52 -38.59
N PRO A 583 -82.73 8.59 -37.63
CA PRO A 583 -83.50 7.37 -37.49
C PRO A 583 -85.02 7.60 -37.29
N ALA A 584 -85.44 8.79 -36.82
CA ALA A 584 -86.85 9.12 -36.60
C ALA A 584 -87.69 9.26 -37.89
N ASN A 585 -87.05 9.45 -39.06
CA ASN A 585 -87.73 9.62 -40.35
C ASN A 585 -87.84 8.34 -41.19
N ALA A 586 -87.37 7.19 -40.70
CA ALA A 586 -87.48 5.90 -41.40
C ALA A 586 -88.90 5.31 -41.30
N LYS A 587 -89.80 5.63 -42.23
CA LYS A 587 -91.15 5.04 -42.30
C LYS A 587 -91.09 3.57 -42.74
N ALA A 588 -91.38 2.64 -41.83
CA ALA A 588 -91.74 1.26 -42.18
C ALA A 588 -93.21 1.22 -42.67
N THR A 589 -93.44 0.87 -43.93
CA THR A 589 -94.81 0.68 -44.48
C THR A 589 -95.38 -0.67 -44.06
N PHE A 590 -96.56 -0.65 -43.44
CA PHE A 590 -97.35 -1.84 -43.13
C PHE A 590 -97.96 -2.42 -44.42
N PRO A 591 -97.89 -3.74 -44.68
CA PRO A 591 -98.55 -4.33 -45.84
C PRO A 591 -100.08 -4.25 -45.69
N ASN A 592 -100.76 -3.78 -46.74
CA ASN A 592 -102.22 -3.67 -46.81
C ASN A 592 -102.82 -5.07 -46.99
N TYR A 593 -103.44 -5.64 -45.94
CA TYR A 593 -104.15 -6.92 -46.02
C TYR A 593 -105.64 -6.69 -46.31
N SER A 594 -106.20 -7.48 -47.23
CA SER A 594 -107.62 -7.40 -47.57
C SER A 594 -108.48 -7.97 -46.45
N LEU A 595 -109.53 -7.24 -46.06
CA LEU A 595 -110.45 -7.64 -44.99
C LEU A 595 -111.19 -8.97 -45.25
N SER A 596 -111.33 -9.37 -46.52
CA SER A 596 -112.02 -10.61 -46.88
C SER A 596 -111.28 -11.88 -46.45
N THR A 597 -109.96 -11.81 -46.25
CA THR A 597 -109.12 -12.97 -45.88
C THR A 597 -109.06 -13.21 -44.36
N LEU A 598 -109.55 -12.26 -43.56
CA LEU A 598 -109.51 -12.30 -42.10
C LEU A 598 -110.84 -12.74 -41.45
N ASN A 599 -111.89 -13.03 -42.26
CA ASN A 599 -113.20 -13.46 -41.76
C ASN A 599 -113.15 -14.87 -41.11
N GLY A 600 -113.83 -15.03 -39.97
CA GLY A 600 -114.02 -16.27 -39.23
C GLY A 600 -115.42 -16.35 -38.63
N SER A 601 -115.83 -17.55 -38.18
CA SER A 601 -117.17 -17.77 -37.61
C SER A 601 -117.34 -17.16 -36.22
N THR A 602 -116.24 -17.03 -35.46
CA THR A 602 -116.22 -16.48 -34.09
C THR A 602 -115.08 -15.47 -33.91
N LEU A 603 -115.17 -14.63 -32.87
CA LEU A 603 -114.20 -13.56 -32.59
C LEU A 603 -112.77 -14.09 -32.33
N ASP A 604 -112.63 -15.22 -31.65
CA ASP A 604 -111.32 -15.78 -31.30
C ASP A 604 -110.59 -16.37 -32.51
N GLU A 605 -111.30 -16.98 -33.46
CA GLU A 605 -110.72 -17.42 -34.73
C GLU A 605 -110.15 -16.23 -35.53
N THR A 606 -110.88 -15.12 -35.54
CA THR A 606 -110.50 -13.89 -36.23
C THR A 606 -109.22 -13.30 -35.63
N LYS A 607 -109.12 -13.20 -34.29
CA LYS A 607 -107.90 -12.72 -33.61
C LYS A 607 -106.68 -13.59 -33.89
N SER A 608 -106.86 -14.91 -34.02
CA SER A 608 -105.77 -15.84 -34.33
C SER A 608 -105.21 -15.66 -35.75
N LYS A 609 -106.09 -15.44 -36.75
CA LYS A 609 -105.67 -15.13 -38.12
C LYS A 609 -104.90 -13.81 -38.21
N VAL A 610 -105.33 -12.79 -37.47
CA VAL A 610 -104.64 -11.50 -37.40
C VAL A 610 -103.23 -11.65 -36.81
N LYS A 611 -103.07 -12.39 -35.69
CA LYS A 611 -101.74 -12.69 -35.13
C LYS A 611 -100.84 -13.45 -36.11
N THR A 612 -101.40 -14.39 -36.86
CA THR A 612 -100.64 -15.19 -37.84
C THR A 612 -100.18 -14.35 -39.03
N ALA A 613 -101.06 -13.52 -39.60
CA ALA A 613 -100.73 -12.63 -40.72
C ALA A 613 -99.66 -11.60 -40.36
N LEU A 614 -99.55 -11.25 -39.08
CA LEU A 614 -98.61 -10.26 -38.56
C LEU A 614 -97.41 -10.89 -37.83
N SER A 615 -97.20 -12.19 -37.98
CA SER A 615 -96.13 -12.96 -37.32
C SER A 615 -94.68 -12.45 -37.48
N PRO A 616 -94.27 -11.66 -38.50
CA PRO A 616 -92.95 -11.02 -38.52
C PRO A 616 -92.75 -9.93 -37.46
N PHE A 617 -93.83 -9.40 -36.86
CA PHE A 617 -93.78 -8.39 -35.82
C PHE A 617 -93.93 -9.03 -34.44
N ALA A 618 -93.00 -8.77 -33.52
CA ALA A 618 -93.01 -9.34 -32.17
C ALA A 618 -94.00 -8.60 -31.23
N ASN A 619 -94.54 -9.32 -30.23
CA ASN A 619 -95.34 -8.80 -29.10
C ASN A 619 -96.68 -8.12 -29.46
N ILE A 620 -97.49 -8.77 -30.30
CA ILE A 620 -98.83 -8.31 -30.67
C ILE A 620 -99.80 -8.38 -29.47
N SER A 621 -100.32 -7.22 -29.07
CA SER A 621 -101.29 -7.05 -27.99
C SER A 621 -102.60 -6.47 -28.52
N PHE A 622 -103.75 -7.02 -28.11
CA PHE A 622 -105.07 -6.50 -28.45
C PHE A 622 -105.54 -5.56 -27.33
N VAL A 623 -105.85 -4.31 -27.65
CA VAL A 623 -105.91 -3.23 -26.64
C VAL A 623 -107.33 -2.83 -26.25
N THR A 624 -108.29 -2.80 -27.18
CA THR A 624 -109.70 -2.42 -26.91
C THR A 624 -110.64 -3.02 -27.96
N GLU A 625 -111.86 -3.38 -27.53
CA GLU A 625 -112.95 -3.89 -28.37
C GLU A 625 -114.17 -2.98 -28.20
N SER A 626 -114.67 -2.44 -29.31
CA SER A 626 -115.91 -1.65 -29.31
C SER A 626 -116.75 -1.98 -30.54
N THR A 627 -118.07 -1.96 -30.35
CA THR A 627 -119.06 -2.40 -31.34
C THR A 627 -119.87 -1.19 -31.77
N THR A 628 -119.84 -0.85 -33.06
CA THR A 628 -120.55 0.34 -33.57
C THR A 628 -121.22 0.08 -34.92
N THR A 629 -122.47 0.59 -35.02
CA THR A 629 -123.42 0.61 -36.16
C THR A 629 -123.61 -0.72 -36.90
N GLU A 630 -124.81 -1.31 -36.77
CA GLU A 630 -125.28 -2.48 -37.52
C GLU A 630 -124.97 -2.36 -39.02
N ASP A 631 -124.25 -3.34 -39.58
CA ASP A 631 -124.18 -3.52 -41.03
C ASP A 631 -125.61 -3.81 -41.53
N PRO A 632 -126.04 -3.31 -42.70
CA PRO A 632 -127.40 -3.52 -43.21
C PRO A 632 -127.77 -4.99 -43.46
N ARG A 633 -126.85 -5.96 -43.29
CA ARG A 633 -127.14 -7.40 -43.28
C ARG A 633 -127.52 -7.89 -41.86
N PRO A 634 -128.67 -8.56 -41.67
CA PRO A 634 -129.09 -9.07 -40.36
C PRO A 634 -128.08 -10.05 -39.73
N ASN A 635 -127.83 -9.92 -38.43
CA ASN A 635 -126.94 -10.73 -37.59
C ASN A 635 -125.43 -10.60 -37.88
N PHE A 636 -124.95 -9.44 -38.35
CA PHE A 636 -123.52 -9.15 -38.47
C PHE A 636 -123.16 -7.80 -37.83
N MET A 637 -122.04 -7.77 -37.12
CA MET A 637 -121.49 -6.59 -36.45
C MET A 637 -120.09 -6.27 -36.97
N VAL A 638 -119.73 -4.99 -37.01
CA VAL A 638 -118.35 -4.56 -37.26
C VAL A 638 -117.62 -4.45 -35.93
N LEU A 639 -116.53 -5.21 -35.79
CA LEU A 639 -115.65 -5.14 -34.64
C LEU A 639 -114.38 -4.38 -35.00
N GLU A 640 -114.10 -3.30 -34.29
CA GLU A 640 -112.80 -2.61 -34.38
C GLU A 640 -111.84 -3.19 -33.34
N ILE A 641 -110.69 -3.64 -33.82
CA ILE A 641 -109.61 -4.12 -32.97
C ILE A 641 -108.40 -3.22 -33.16
N SER A 642 -107.94 -2.59 -32.07
CA SER A 642 -106.67 -1.86 -32.05
C SER A 642 -105.53 -2.79 -31.61
N ILE A 643 -104.48 -2.82 -32.43
CA ILE A 643 -103.30 -3.66 -32.23
C ILE A 643 -102.08 -2.79 -31.99
N ALA A 644 -101.24 -3.14 -31.01
CA ALA A 644 -99.91 -2.57 -30.83
C ALA A 644 -98.83 -3.64 -31.05
N ALA A 645 -97.78 -3.30 -31.79
CA ALA A 645 -96.56 -4.09 -31.94
C ALA A 645 -95.34 -3.23 -31.58
N ASN A 646 -94.39 -3.78 -30.82
CA ASN A 646 -93.17 -3.09 -30.40
C ASN A 646 -91.92 -3.90 -30.79
N THR A 647 -90.91 -3.22 -31.32
CA THR A 647 -89.55 -3.77 -31.56
C THR A 647 -88.53 -3.18 -30.58
N PRO A 648 -87.46 -3.89 -30.21
CA PRO A 648 -86.60 -3.53 -29.06
C PRO A 648 -85.90 -2.17 -29.14
N ASP A 649 -85.66 -1.64 -30.35
CA ASP A 649 -84.85 -0.43 -30.56
C ASP A 649 -85.62 0.79 -31.06
N VAL A 650 -86.97 0.79 -30.99
CA VAL A 650 -87.77 1.99 -31.29
C VAL A 650 -89.04 2.08 -30.45
N LEU A 651 -89.24 3.23 -29.77
CA LEU A 651 -90.42 3.60 -28.97
C LEU A 651 -91.58 4.15 -29.82
N ILE A 652 -91.88 3.54 -30.96
CA ILE A 652 -93.12 3.85 -31.70
C ILE A 652 -94.04 2.66 -31.67
N SER A 653 -94.97 2.66 -30.71
CA SER A 653 -96.15 1.80 -30.77
C SER A 653 -97.02 2.30 -31.92
N THR A 654 -97.04 1.60 -33.04
CA THR A 654 -98.01 1.90 -34.10
C THR A 654 -99.33 1.25 -33.70
N GLN A 655 -100.34 2.05 -33.35
CA GLN A 655 -101.71 1.54 -33.19
C GLN A 655 -102.34 1.40 -34.58
N VAL A 656 -102.74 0.19 -34.93
CA VAL A 656 -103.49 -0.08 -36.16
C VAL A 656 -104.89 -0.53 -35.78
N THR A 657 -105.90 0.19 -36.28
CA THR A 657 -107.32 -0.17 -36.15
C THR A 657 -107.73 -1.02 -37.33
N VAL A 658 -108.17 -2.25 -37.07
CA VAL A 658 -108.71 -3.14 -38.11
C VAL A 658 -110.21 -3.28 -37.90
N LYS A 659 -111.00 -2.93 -38.92
CA LYS A 659 -112.47 -3.08 -38.95
C LYS A 659 -112.83 -4.43 -39.55
N ILE A 660 -113.32 -5.38 -38.76
CA ILE A 660 -113.64 -6.72 -39.24
C ILE A 660 -115.13 -6.97 -39.13
N LEU A 661 -115.71 -7.65 -40.11
CA LEU A 661 -117.13 -8.03 -40.10
C LEU A 661 -117.30 -9.40 -39.45
N VAL A 662 -118.06 -9.48 -38.37
CA VAL A 662 -118.26 -10.70 -37.58
C VAL A 662 -119.74 -11.00 -37.51
N LYS A 663 -120.14 -12.28 -37.60
CA LYS A 663 -121.54 -12.68 -37.42
C LYS A 663 -121.86 -12.72 -35.92
N GLU A 664 -122.98 -12.14 -35.50
CA GLU A 664 -123.47 -12.28 -34.12
C GLU A 664 -123.74 -13.74 -33.73
#